data_AF-A0A949J365-F1
#
_entry.id   AF-A0A949J365-F1
#
_cell.length_a   1.000
_cell.length_b   1.000
_cell.length_c   1.000
_cell.angle_alpha   90.00
_cell.angle_beta   90.00
_cell.angle_gamma   90.00
#
_symmetry.space_group_name_H-M   'P 1'
#
loop_
_entity.id
_entity.type
_entity.pdbx_description
1 polymer ?
#
loop_
_entity_poly.entity_id
_entity_poly.type
_entity_poly.pdbx_seq_one_letter_code
_entity_poly.pdbx_strand_id
1 'polypeptide(L)'
;MTDATRTNVTITVDGRSVEASPGEMLITAAERAGTYIPRFCYHPRMEPVGVCRMCLVEVDGPRGATLQPACYLKVADGMNVTTDSDKVKKAQDGVLEFLLANHPLDCPVCDKGGECPLQDQTLAHGSGETRFIEEKRHFVKPVEIGELVLLDRERCIQCSRCTRFASEVAGEAQIAFAGRGDLIEVAPSPTQPFDSFFSGNTVQICPVGALTAKPYRFSARPWDLEQVESTCTTCAVGCRVAVQSSGNRLTRVLGVDSEPVNHGWLCDKGRFTLDAVDGHDGADDFQSARTRITQPLVRRGGVLTPVSWGEALDEAARLLREAGDAHAVGAIGGASLTNEGAFAWERFLRGVVGTQNIDAQFGDGLDPVLLQTLPLATIDEAVAAPVVLTLSGDLREELPVLFLRLREAIAHRHHALIEIASGPSAMRPLARHVLSARPGESPTIARALVSGLLPVGTLVNESDLADARALIGDGTGVVVVVGRANLAEDQRIVDEAISLLAEGLPAARFLVALRRSNVRGALDMGLSPRLRPGRGFDAAAHGRDTFAQLEAMASGAQRATVILGGCLLGNLAEQDLATAALTASRVIAVTGHGGATLAHADVVLPASVQHERAGTVTNLEGRVTAVAPKISAPGSAWPDVAIAAELALAWGEDLGLTSVEQCAQVIEETTGYAALSVLQDQSFDGVVMGREVTPVARRAMDPMAFPGIRSTKTVGLGESTGVTVLLDAATVASTATTSGATRSDVRVEKVDVPLADAYALRLVLARRLYDRGIAMQGSPALAPLIGVTTLLVHPRDLDHLGLSSGARVKVRAPGGDFEIGVVTDETVLRGTCVAALGTLDDEGVNVVSRMIDPASAVTQLRLETP
;
A
#
# COMPACT_ATOMS: atom_id res chain seq x y z
N MET A 1 -29.27 26.79 35.97
CA MET A 1 -29.55 25.44 35.45
C MET A 1 -28.41 25.12 34.51
N THR A 2 -27.57 24.19 34.94
CA THR A 2 -26.36 23.72 34.26
C THR A 2 -26.78 22.97 32.99
N ASP A 3 -26.45 23.53 31.83
CA ASP A 3 -26.66 22.89 30.54
C ASP A 3 -25.66 21.75 30.43
N ALA A 4 -26.08 20.57 30.90
CA ALA A 4 -25.35 19.34 30.70
C ALA A 4 -25.37 19.07 29.20
N THR A 5 -24.22 19.15 28.55
CA THR A 5 -24.01 18.69 27.17
C THR A 5 -24.53 17.25 27.07
N ARG A 6 -25.76 17.09 26.56
CA ARG A 6 -26.34 15.77 26.28
C ARG A 6 -25.38 15.05 25.35
N THR A 7 -24.89 13.90 25.81
CA THR A 7 -23.91 13.10 25.07
C THR A 7 -24.54 12.51 23.80
N ASN A 8 -25.86 12.27 23.81
CA ASN A 8 -26.66 11.78 22.70
C ASN A 8 -27.96 12.58 22.53
N VAL A 9 -28.49 12.62 21.31
CA VAL A 9 -29.85 13.11 20.98
C VAL A 9 -30.74 11.94 20.60
N THR A 10 -32.02 12.03 20.93
CA THR A 10 -33.00 11.00 20.59
C THR A 10 -33.82 11.46 19.39
N ILE A 11 -33.85 10.66 18.32
CA ILE A 11 -34.71 10.86 17.16
C ILE A 11 -35.70 9.71 17.02
N THR A 12 -36.80 9.93 16.31
CA THR A 12 -37.75 8.87 15.94
C THR A 12 -37.66 8.64 14.43
N VAL A 13 -37.35 7.42 14.01
CA VAL A 13 -37.30 7.00 12.60
C VAL A 13 -38.29 5.86 12.42
N ASP A 14 -39.32 6.06 11.58
CA ASP A 14 -40.39 5.09 11.32
C ASP A 14 -41.04 4.56 12.61
N GLY A 15 -41.27 5.47 13.56
CA GLY A 15 -41.85 5.16 14.88
C GLY A 15 -40.90 4.49 15.87
N ARG A 16 -39.64 4.23 15.50
CA ARG A 16 -38.61 3.65 16.38
C ARG A 16 -37.71 4.74 16.94
N SER A 17 -37.47 4.69 18.25
CA SER A 17 -36.52 5.58 18.92
C SER A 17 -35.09 5.18 18.56
N VAL A 18 -34.29 6.13 18.09
CA VAL A 18 -32.89 5.97 17.71
C VAL A 18 -32.05 6.97 18.47
N GLU A 19 -31.04 6.49 19.18
CA GLU A 19 -30.01 7.32 19.80
C GLU A 19 -28.97 7.70 18.76
N ALA A 20 -28.67 8.99 18.66
CA ALA A 20 -27.72 9.53 17.70
C ALA A 20 -26.77 10.54 18.36
N SER A 21 -25.59 10.70 17.76
CA SER A 21 -24.63 11.69 18.26
C SER A 21 -25.05 13.09 17.79
N PRO A 22 -24.91 14.14 18.62
CA PRO A 22 -25.18 15.51 18.19
C PRO A 22 -24.40 15.86 16.90
N GLY A 23 -25.10 16.34 15.87
CA GLY A 23 -24.49 16.71 14.60
C GLY A 23 -24.23 15.53 13.63
N GLU A 24 -24.57 14.30 14.02
CA GLU A 24 -24.57 13.14 13.13
C GLU A 24 -25.53 13.34 11.94
N MET A 25 -25.18 12.80 10.78
CA MET A 25 -26.07 12.84 9.61
C MET A 25 -27.24 11.87 9.80
N LEU A 26 -28.46 12.32 9.48
CA LEU A 26 -29.68 11.52 9.62
C LEU A 26 -29.57 10.18 8.88
N ILE A 27 -29.00 10.20 7.67
CA ILE A 27 -28.83 8.98 6.87
C ILE A 27 -27.94 7.94 7.56
N THR A 28 -26.89 8.38 8.25
CA THR A 28 -25.96 7.51 8.99
C THR A 28 -26.61 6.96 10.26
N ALA A 29 -27.34 7.82 10.99
CA ALA A 29 -28.07 7.41 12.19
C ALA A 29 -29.17 6.37 11.87
N ALA A 30 -29.93 6.60 10.80
CA ALA A 30 -30.95 5.68 10.33
C ALA A 30 -30.36 4.33 9.91
N GLU A 31 -29.25 4.34 9.17
CA GLU A 31 -28.58 3.12 8.71
C GLU A 31 -28.00 2.30 9.88
N ARG A 32 -27.38 2.95 10.88
CA ARG A 32 -26.95 2.27 12.12
C ARG A 32 -28.13 1.61 12.85
N ALA A 33 -29.31 2.22 12.81
CA ALA A 33 -30.53 1.69 13.40
C ALA A 33 -31.21 0.60 12.54
N GLY A 34 -30.62 0.21 11.41
CA GLY A 34 -31.14 -0.80 10.50
C GLY A 34 -32.18 -0.29 9.50
N THR A 35 -32.37 1.03 9.38
CA THR A 35 -33.26 1.64 8.39
C THR A 35 -32.44 2.13 7.18
N TYR A 36 -32.59 1.44 6.05
CA TYR A 36 -31.96 1.83 4.80
C TYR A 36 -32.76 2.93 4.10
N ILE A 37 -32.15 4.09 3.86
CA ILE A 37 -32.73 5.18 3.06
C ILE A 37 -32.12 5.15 1.65
N PRO A 38 -32.91 5.06 0.55
CA PRO A 38 -32.39 5.02 -0.82
C PRO A 38 -31.48 6.22 -1.19
N ARG A 39 -30.39 5.98 -1.92
CA ARG A 39 -29.40 7.02 -2.28
C ARG A 39 -28.61 6.68 -3.54
N PHE A 40 -28.06 7.69 -4.22
CA PHE A 40 -27.05 7.51 -5.27
C PHE A 40 -25.83 8.41 -5.11
N CYS A 41 -25.99 9.69 -4.79
CA CYS A 41 -24.85 10.63 -4.72
C CYS A 41 -24.11 10.60 -3.37
N TYR A 42 -24.77 10.13 -2.30
CA TYR A 42 -24.16 10.03 -0.97
C TYR A 42 -23.11 8.91 -0.94
N HIS A 43 -22.03 9.15 -0.21
CA HIS A 43 -21.00 8.18 0.12
C HIS A 43 -20.46 8.55 1.52
N PRO A 44 -20.27 7.59 2.45
CA PRO A 44 -19.93 7.90 3.84
C PRO A 44 -18.56 8.57 4.02
N ARG A 45 -17.65 8.38 3.07
CA ARG A 45 -16.27 8.92 3.07
C ARG A 45 -16.08 10.17 2.21
N MET A 46 -17.16 10.85 1.81
CA MET A 46 -17.09 12.10 1.05
C MET A 46 -18.16 13.06 1.57
N GLU A 47 -17.99 14.36 1.38
CA GLU A 47 -18.97 15.37 1.81
C GLU A 47 -20.39 15.12 1.21
N PRO A 48 -21.47 15.58 1.84
CA PRO A 48 -22.79 15.49 1.22
C PRO A 48 -23.00 16.51 0.09
N VAL A 49 -23.70 16.12 -0.98
CA VAL A 49 -23.99 17.01 -2.13
C VAL A 49 -25.49 17.16 -2.47
N GLY A 50 -26.31 16.17 -2.11
CA GLY A 50 -27.77 16.25 -2.30
C GLY A 50 -28.28 16.29 -3.75
N VAL A 51 -27.48 15.85 -4.74
CA VAL A 51 -27.82 15.95 -6.17
C VAL A 51 -28.89 14.95 -6.60
N CYS A 52 -28.79 13.68 -6.18
CA CYS A 52 -29.67 12.63 -6.71
C CYS A 52 -31.14 12.70 -6.24
N ARG A 53 -31.41 13.39 -5.12
CA ARG A 53 -32.74 13.49 -4.48
C ARG A 53 -33.43 12.16 -4.13
N MET A 54 -32.74 11.02 -4.23
CA MET A 54 -33.30 9.71 -3.91
C MET A 54 -33.52 9.51 -2.39
N CYS A 55 -32.76 10.22 -1.55
CA CYS A 55 -32.83 10.11 -0.08
C CYS A 55 -33.86 11.05 0.56
N LEU A 56 -34.91 11.44 -0.17
CA LEU A 56 -35.99 12.26 0.40
C LEU A 56 -36.74 11.46 1.46
N VAL A 57 -36.89 12.05 2.65
CA VAL A 57 -37.66 11.53 3.78
C VAL A 57 -38.61 12.61 4.28
N GLU A 58 -39.70 12.22 4.93
CA GLU A 58 -40.65 13.16 5.51
C GLU A 58 -40.23 13.48 6.94
N VAL A 59 -39.93 14.76 7.20
CA VAL A 59 -39.50 15.25 8.51
C VAL A 59 -40.56 16.18 9.07
N ASP A 60 -40.96 15.92 10.31
CA ASP A 60 -41.92 16.74 11.02
C ASP A 60 -41.33 18.12 11.33
N GLY A 61 -42.10 19.16 11.00
CA GLY A 61 -41.75 20.54 11.31
C GLY A 61 -42.95 21.33 11.82
N PRO A 62 -42.73 22.58 12.27
CA PRO A 62 -43.79 23.42 12.85
C PRO A 62 -44.97 23.70 11.91
N ARG A 63 -44.77 23.54 10.60
CA ARG A 63 -45.77 23.79 9.54
C ARG A 63 -46.32 22.49 8.92
N GLY A 64 -46.10 21.36 9.59
CA GLY A 64 -46.41 20.03 9.07
C GLY A 64 -45.19 19.33 8.48
N ALA A 65 -45.40 18.08 8.08
CA ALA A 65 -44.36 17.20 7.63
C ALA A 65 -43.94 17.49 6.17
N THR A 66 -42.64 17.64 5.94
CA THR A 66 -42.07 18.11 4.67
C THR A 66 -40.98 17.16 4.16
N LEU A 67 -40.88 17.00 2.84
CA LEU A 67 -39.83 16.18 2.22
C LEU A 67 -38.49 16.91 2.29
N GLN A 68 -37.49 16.26 2.87
CA GLN A 68 -36.14 16.79 3.01
C GLN A 68 -35.09 15.71 2.70
N PRO A 69 -33.92 16.06 2.13
CA PRO A 69 -32.91 15.08 1.75
C PRO A 69 -32.13 14.59 2.97
N ALA A 70 -32.31 13.33 3.37
CA ALA A 70 -31.68 12.75 4.56
C ALA A 70 -30.15 12.83 4.55
N CYS A 71 -29.53 12.81 3.35
CA CYS A 71 -28.07 12.90 3.23
C CYS A 71 -27.49 14.25 3.62
N TYR A 72 -28.28 15.31 3.79
CA TYR A 72 -27.81 16.66 4.13
C TYR A 72 -28.33 17.15 5.49
N LEU A 73 -29.19 16.36 6.15
CA LEU A 73 -29.78 16.71 7.43
C LEU A 73 -28.94 16.18 8.56
N LYS A 74 -28.64 17.05 9.52
CA LYS A 74 -28.10 16.66 10.82
C LYS A 74 -29.24 16.33 11.76
N VAL A 75 -29.05 15.32 12.60
CA VAL A 75 -30.02 14.95 13.63
C VAL A 75 -30.20 16.09 14.64
N ALA A 76 -31.43 16.28 15.09
CA ALA A 76 -31.78 17.23 16.14
C ALA A 76 -32.65 16.50 17.18
N ASP A 77 -32.52 16.86 18.45
CA ASP A 77 -33.27 16.21 19.53
C ASP A 77 -34.79 16.30 19.28
N GLY A 78 -35.48 15.18 19.41
CA GLY A 78 -36.92 15.07 19.13
C GLY A 78 -37.31 15.10 17.66
N MET A 79 -36.36 15.03 16.72
CA MET A 79 -36.64 14.94 15.29
C MET A 79 -37.45 13.66 14.99
N ASN A 80 -38.60 13.80 14.32
CA ASN A 80 -39.42 12.68 13.86
C ASN A 80 -39.34 12.57 12.33
N VAL A 81 -39.01 11.38 11.84
CA VAL A 81 -38.71 11.08 10.44
C VAL A 81 -39.50 9.85 10.01
N THR A 82 -40.17 9.97 8.86
CA THR A 82 -40.82 8.85 8.17
C THR A 82 -40.15 8.63 6.82
N THR A 83 -39.69 7.41 6.56
CA THR A 83 -38.88 7.06 5.38
C THR A 83 -39.69 6.37 4.27
N ASP A 84 -40.92 5.94 4.52
CA ASP A 84 -41.71 5.12 3.60
C ASP A 84 -43.17 5.59 3.39
N SER A 85 -43.48 6.85 3.70
CA SER A 85 -44.81 7.42 3.47
C SER A 85 -45.19 7.46 1.98
N ASP A 86 -46.48 7.55 1.66
CA ASP A 86 -46.95 7.64 0.27
C ASP A 86 -46.32 8.83 -0.47
N LYS A 87 -46.06 9.94 0.23
CA LYS A 87 -45.37 11.10 -0.35
C LYS A 87 -43.92 10.78 -0.67
N VAL A 88 -43.22 10.07 0.22
CA VAL A 88 -41.81 9.67 0.03
C VAL A 88 -41.71 8.70 -1.14
N LYS A 89 -42.53 7.64 -1.14
CA LYS A 89 -42.58 6.64 -2.22
C LYS A 89 -42.85 7.29 -3.57
N LYS A 90 -43.84 8.19 -3.66
CA LYS A 90 -44.14 8.93 -4.89
C LYS A 90 -42.99 9.83 -5.36
N ALA A 91 -42.27 10.45 -4.42
CA ALA A 91 -41.11 11.28 -4.76
C ALA A 91 -39.93 10.43 -5.28
N GLN A 92 -39.64 9.30 -4.63
CA GLN A 92 -38.60 8.36 -5.04
C GLN A 92 -38.88 7.74 -6.42
N ASP A 93 -40.13 7.33 -6.66
CA ASP A 93 -40.58 6.84 -7.97
C ASP A 93 -40.36 7.89 -9.07
N GLY A 94 -40.80 9.14 -8.84
CA GLY A 94 -40.58 10.23 -9.79
C GLY A 94 -39.09 10.54 -10.03
N VAL A 95 -38.25 10.45 -8.99
CA VAL A 95 -36.79 10.60 -9.15
C VAL A 95 -36.21 9.50 -10.04
N LEU A 96 -36.60 8.24 -9.83
CA LEU A 96 -36.15 7.13 -10.67
C LEU A 96 -36.60 7.29 -12.12
N GLU A 97 -37.84 7.72 -12.35
CA GLU A 97 -38.35 8.00 -13.70
C GLU A 97 -37.51 9.06 -14.41
N PHE A 98 -37.12 10.15 -13.72
CA PHE A 98 -36.23 11.17 -14.28
C PHE A 98 -34.82 10.65 -14.56
N LEU A 99 -34.26 9.81 -13.69
CA LEU A 99 -32.93 9.22 -13.91
C LEU A 99 -32.93 8.24 -15.09
N LEU A 100 -34.04 7.52 -15.29
CA LEU A 100 -34.20 6.53 -16.36
C LEU A 100 -34.61 7.14 -17.71
N ALA A 101 -35.09 8.39 -17.74
CA ALA A 101 -35.50 9.09 -18.96
C ALA A 101 -34.45 8.95 -20.08
N ASN A 102 -33.17 9.18 -19.74
CA ASN A 102 -32.04 9.09 -20.66
C ASN A 102 -31.10 7.89 -20.42
N HIS A 103 -31.38 7.01 -19.45
CA HIS A 103 -30.54 5.83 -19.23
C HIS A 103 -30.72 4.83 -20.38
N PRO A 104 -29.63 4.29 -20.96
CA PRO A 104 -29.72 3.38 -22.09
C PRO A 104 -30.20 2.00 -21.64
N LEU A 105 -30.88 1.27 -22.53
CA LEU A 105 -31.39 -0.08 -22.29
C LEU A 105 -30.29 -1.15 -22.43
N ASP A 106 -29.12 -0.87 -21.86
CA ASP A 106 -27.90 -1.67 -21.99
C ASP A 106 -27.79 -2.79 -20.94
N CYS A 107 -28.76 -2.92 -20.01
CA CYS A 107 -28.70 -3.88 -18.89
C CYS A 107 -28.20 -5.30 -19.25
N PRO A 108 -28.64 -5.96 -20.35
CA PRO A 108 -28.18 -7.32 -20.67
C PRO A 108 -26.71 -7.39 -21.12
N VAL A 109 -26.14 -6.28 -21.60
CA VAL A 109 -24.75 -6.21 -22.09
C VAL A 109 -23.82 -5.49 -21.12
N CYS A 110 -24.36 -4.69 -20.19
CA CYS A 110 -23.62 -3.90 -19.22
C CYS A 110 -22.86 -4.76 -18.19
N ASP A 111 -21.56 -4.50 -18.00
CA ASP A 111 -20.71 -5.23 -17.05
C ASP A 111 -21.09 -5.01 -15.57
N LYS A 112 -21.82 -3.94 -15.28
CA LYS A 112 -22.37 -3.67 -13.94
C LYS A 112 -23.69 -4.41 -13.68
N GLY A 113 -24.26 -5.08 -14.68
CA GLY A 113 -25.55 -5.77 -14.56
C GLY A 113 -25.53 -6.80 -13.43
N GLY A 114 -26.54 -6.80 -12.55
CA GLY A 114 -26.61 -7.68 -11.38
C GLY A 114 -25.82 -7.20 -10.15
N GLU A 115 -25.10 -6.09 -10.24
CA GLU A 115 -24.49 -5.35 -9.12
C GLU A 115 -24.67 -3.83 -9.28
N CYS A 116 -25.71 -3.43 -10.02
CA CYS A 116 -25.98 -2.05 -10.36
C CYS A 116 -27.00 -1.49 -9.36
N PRO A 117 -26.60 -0.64 -8.42
CA PRO A 117 -27.53 0.06 -7.56
C PRO A 117 -28.74 0.72 -8.22
N LEU A 118 -28.58 1.28 -9.42
CA LEU A 118 -29.70 1.87 -10.14
C LEU A 118 -30.72 0.79 -10.50
N GLN A 119 -30.27 -0.37 -10.96
CA GLN A 119 -31.13 -1.52 -11.25
C GLN A 119 -31.88 -1.99 -10.00
N ASP A 120 -31.17 -2.16 -8.89
CA ASP A 120 -31.76 -2.66 -7.64
C ASP A 120 -32.81 -1.69 -7.08
N GLN A 121 -32.51 -0.39 -7.06
CA GLN A 121 -33.46 0.61 -6.58
C GLN A 121 -34.63 0.83 -7.55
N THR A 122 -34.43 0.71 -8.86
CA THR A 122 -35.53 0.71 -9.82
C THR A 122 -36.46 -0.46 -9.59
N LEU A 123 -35.94 -1.65 -9.29
CA LEU A 123 -36.76 -2.81 -8.95
C LEU A 123 -37.52 -2.61 -7.62
N ALA A 124 -36.88 -2.00 -6.63
CA ALA A 124 -37.46 -1.82 -5.30
C ALA A 124 -38.48 -0.67 -5.21
N HIS A 125 -38.29 0.42 -5.96
CA HIS A 125 -39.04 1.67 -5.78
C HIS A 125 -39.65 2.26 -7.06
N GLY A 126 -39.35 1.72 -8.25
CA GLY A 126 -39.83 2.28 -9.52
C GLY A 126 -41.25 1.82 -9.91
N SER A 127 -41.93 2.65 -10.72
CA SER A 127 -43.27 2.41 -11.28
C SER A 127 -43.40 1.17 -12.19
N GLY A 128 -42.29 0.67 -12.74
CA GLY A 128 -42.26 -0.42 -13.73
C GLY A 128 -42.59 0.00 -15.17
N GLU A 129 -43.19 1.17 -15.37
CA GLU A 129 -43.54 1.74 -16.68
C GLU A 129 -43.03 3.17 -16.82
N THR A 130 -42.49 3.54 -17.99
CA THR A 130 -42.03 4.90 -18.27
C THR A 130 -43.07 5.71 -19.04
N ARG A 131 -43.26 6.98 -18.66
CA ARG A 131 -44.08 7.93 -19.43
C ARG A 131 -43.28 8.66 -20.51
N PHE A 132 -41.95 8.61 -20.44
CA PHE A 132 -41.05 9.17 -21.44
C PHE A 132 -41.02 8.25 -22.68
N ILE A 133 -41.38 8.82 -23.84
CA ILE A 133 -41.44 8.15 -25.15
C ILE A 133 -40.48 8.80 -26.16
N GLU A 134 -39.81 9.86 -25.76
CA GLU A 134 -38.83 10.60 -26.56
C GLU A 134 -37.60 9.75 -26.87
N GLU A 135 -36.88 10.14 -27.92
CA GLU A 135 -35.61 9.53 -28.27
C GLU A 135 -34.60 9.78 -27.14
N LYS A 136 -33.94 8.71 -26.70
CA LYS A 136 -32.90 8.78 -25.66
C LYS A 136 -31.63 9.42 -26.26
N ARG A 137 -30.88 10.15 -25.42
CA ARG A 137 -29.60 10.72 -25.84
C ARG A 137 -28.60 9.66 -26.31
N HIS A 138 -27.82 9.99 -27.34
CA HIS A 138 -26.82 9.11 -27.93
C HIS A 138 -25.41 9.73 -27.94
N PHE A 139 -24.41 8.96 -27.52
CA PHE A 139 -22.99 9.33 -27.52
C PHE A 139 -22.11 8.18 -28.02
N VAL A 140 -20.90 8.52 -28.48
CA VAL A 140 -19.87 7.50 -28.75
C VAL A 140 -19.53 6.76 -27.45
N LYS A 141 -19.54 5.42 -27.49
CA LYS A 141 -19.30 4.53 -26.36
C LYS A 141 -18.50 3.27 -26.74
N PRO A 142 -17.52 2.81 -25.93
CA PRO A 142 -16.88 3.54 -24.82
C PRO A 142 -15.93 4.63 -25.34
N VAL A 143 -15.66 5.65 -24.54
CA VAL A 143 -14.51 6.56 -24.74
C VAL A 143 -13.42 6.26 -23.72
N GLU A 144 -12.18 6.30 -24.16
CA GLU A 144 -11.02 6.19 -23.29
C GLU A 144 -10.71 7.54 -22.66
N ILE A 145 -10.66 7.59 -21.33
CA ILE A 145 -10.36 8.83 -20.58
C ILE A 145 -9.00 8.78 -19.87
N GLY A 146 -8.38 7.59 -19.81
CA GLY A 146 -7.07 7.32 -19.24
C GLY A 146 -6.67 5.86 -19.51
N GLU A 147 -5.49 5.46 -19.06
CA GLU A 147 -4.90 4.15 -19.36
C GLU A 147 -5.71 3.00 -18.76
N LEU A 148 -6.34 3.21 -17.59
CA LEU A 148 -7.04 2.13 -16.87
C LEU A 148 -8.56 2.20 -16.97
N VAL A 149 -9.13 3.34 -17.39
CA VAL A 149 -10.56 3.64 -17.24
C VAL A 149 -11.22 4.02 -18.56
N LEU A 150 -12.35 3.35 -18.83
CA LEU A 150 -13.25 3.63 -19.94
C LEU A 150 -14.55 4.26 -19.44
N LEU A 151 -15.10 5.19 -20.23
CA LEU A 151 -16.33 5.91 -19.93
C LEU A 151 -17.42 5.66 -20.99
N ASP A 152 -18.53 5.09 -20.56
CA ASP A 152 -19.79 5.01 -21.32
C ASP A 152 -20.71 6.16 -20.86
N ARG A 153 -20.63 7.30 -21.54
CA ARG A 153 -21.28 8.56 -21.13
C ARG A 153 -22.80 8.47 -21.01
N GLU A 154 -23.45 7.73 -21.90
CA GLU A 154 -24.90 7.55 -21.90
C GLU A 154 -25.42 6.99 -20.57
N ARG A 155 -24.66 6.11 -19.93
CA ARG A 155 -25.03 5.41 -18.68
C ARG A 155 -24.91 6.30 -17.43
N CYS A 156 -24.23 7.44 -17.51
CA CYS A 156 -23.97 8.31 -16.37
C CYS A 156 -25.26 8.98 -15.85
N ILE A 157 -25.53 8.84 -14.55
CA ILE A 157 -26.66 9.48 -13.84
C ILE A 157 -26.27 10.78 -13.12
N GLN A 158 -25.10 11.34 -13.43
CA GLN A 158 -24.64 12.64 -12.91
C GLN A 158 -24.63 12.74 -11.37
N CYS A 159 -24.36 11.62 -10.67
CA CYS A 159 -24.36 11.57 -9.21
C CYS A 159 -23.16 12.25 -8.52
N SER A 160 -22.18 12.73 -9.31
CA SER A 160 -20.93 13.39 -8.90
C SER A 160 -19.93 12.58 -8.07
N ARG A 161 -20.18 11.31 -7.75
CA ARG A 161 -19.24 10.50 -6.94
C ARG A 161 -17.82 10.43 -7.50
N CYS A 162 -17.67 10.22 -8.80
CA CYS A 162 -16.37 10.06 -9.45
C CYS A 162 -15.55 11.36 -9.46
N THR A 163 -16.18 12.48 -9.84
CA THR A 163 -15.52 13.79 -9.86
C THR A 163 -15.18 14.26 -8.44
N ARG A 164 -16.05 13.97 -7.47
CA ARG A 164 -15.81 14.29 -6.06
C ARG A 164 -14.73 13.44 -5.44
N PHE A 165 -14.69 12.13 -5.73
CA PHE A 165 -13.57 11.30 -5.30
C PHE A 165 -12.24 11.85 -5.82
N ALA A 166 -12.18 12.19 -7.12
CA ALA A 166 -10.98 12.74 -7.75
C ALA A 166 -10.49 14.03 -7.04
N SER A 167 -11.39 14.99 -6.77
CA SER A 167 -11.01 16.26 -6.14
C SER A 167 -10.85 16.19 -4.60
N GLU A 168 -11.80 15.56 -3.90
CA GLU A 168 -11.92 15.59 -2.44
C GLU A 168 -11.11 14.49 -1.76
N VAL A 169 -11.01 13.30 -2.36
CA VAL A 169 -10.29 12.18 -1.75
C VAL A 169 -8.88 12.08 -2.32
N ALA A 170 -8.74 11.90 -3.64
CA ALA A 170 -7.44 11.74 -4.28
C ALA A 170 -6.62 13.05 -4.30
N GLY A 171 -7.27 14.21 -4.32
CA GLY A 171 -6.60 15.51 -4.44
C GLY A 171 -6.13 15.83 -5.86
N GLU A 172 -6.65 15.10 -6.84
CA GLU A 172 -6.27 15.14 -8.25
C GLU A 172 -7.55 15.34 -9.07
N ALA A 173 -7.95 16.60 -9.30
CA ALA A 173 -9.16 16.95 -10.06
C ALA A 173 -9.00 16.73 -11.58
N GLN A 174 -8.54 15.55 -11.97
CA GLN A 174 -8.27 15.14 -13.35
C GLN A 174 -9.54 14.87 -14.16
N ILE A 175 -10.69 14.67 -13.50
CA ILE A 175 -12.01 14.57 -14.12
C ILE A 175 -13.00 15.54 -13.46
N ALA A 176 -13.86 16.15 -14.25
CA ALA A 176 -14.90 17.07 -13.80
C ALA A 176 -16.16 16.96 -14.66
N PHE A 177 -17.21 17.67 -14.30
CA PHE A 177 -18.36 17.85 -15.20
C PHE A 177 -18.07 18.94 -16.23
N ALA A 178 -18.37 18.64 -17.48
CA ALA A 178 -18.39 19.59 -18.59
C ALA A 178 -19.83 19.73 -19.11
N GLY A 179 -20.16 20.88 -19.72
CA GLY A 179 -21.51 21.17 -20.23
C GLY A 179 -22.47 21.76 -19.20
N ARG A 180 -23.74 21.91 -19.59
CA ARG A 180 -24.84 22.42 -18.75
C ARG A 180 -26.15 21.72 -19.09
N GLY A 181 -27.07 21.64 -18.13
CA GLY A 181 -28.38 21.02 -18.34
C GLY A 181 -28.27 19.51 -18.65
N ASP A 182 -29.01 19.07 -19.64
CA ASP A 182 -29.05 17.69 -20.12
C ASP A 182 -27.76 17.25 -20.84
N LEU A 183 -26.94 18.20 -21.28
CA LEU A 183 -25.63 17.96 -21.92
C LEU A 183 -24.46 17.83 -20.92
N ILE A 184 -24.74 17.75 -19.62
CA ILE A 184 -23.67 17.53 -18.63
C ILE A 184 -23.08 16.13 -18.79
N GLU A 185 -21.77 16.07 -18.96
CA GLU A 185 -20.98 14.83 -19.03
C GLU A 185 -19.74 14.89 -18.14
N VAL A 186 -19.22 13.74 -17.75
CA VAL A 186 -17.91 13.64 -17.10
C VAL A 186 -16.85 13.75 -18.19
N ALA A 187 -15.87 14.62 -18.01
CA ALA A 187 -14.77 14.82 -18.95
C ALA A 187 -13.43 14.87 -18.20
N PRO A 188 -12.34 14.35 -18.80
CA PRO A 188 -11.00 14.52 -18.28
C PRO A 188 -10.50 15.97 -18.46
N SER A 189 -9.38 16.29 -17.83
CA SER A 189 -8.68 17.57 -18.04
C SER A 189 -8.30 17.74 -19.52
N PRO A 190 -8.38 18.97 -20.08
CA PRO A 190 -7.88 19.24 -21.42
C PRO A 190 -6.37 19.04 -21.59
N THR A 191 -5.61 19.07 -20.48
CA THR A 191 -4.14 19.06 -20.51
C THR A 191 -3.54 17.69 -20.19
N GLN A 192 -4.32 16.76 -19.65
CA GLN A 192 -3.80 15.45 -19.23
C GLN A 192 -4.91 14.40 -19.13
N PRO A 193 -4.60 13.12 -19.40
CA PRO A 193 -5.51 12.00 -19.18
C PRO A 193 -5.85 11.77 -17.70
N PHE A 194 -6.87 10.94 -17.45
CA PHE A 194 -7.28 10.50 -16.12
C PHE A 194 -6.43 9.29 -15.64
N ASP A 195 -5.14 9.54 -15.43
CA ASP A 195 -4.16 8.56 -14.95
C ASP A 195 -3.82 8.78 -13.47
N SER A 196 -4.83 9.03 -12.66
CA SER A 196 -4.69 9.16 -11.20
C SER A 196 -4.19 7.85 -10.60
N PHE A 197 -3.41 7.93 -9.52
CA PHE A 197 -2.93 6.78 -8.74
C PHE A 197 -4.08 5.96 -8.08
N PHE A 198 -5.29 6.52 -8.14
CA PHE A 198 -6.49 6.06 -7.48
C PHE A 198 -7.67 5.94 -8.44
N SER A 199 -7.42 5.94 -9.77
CA SER A 199 -8.46 6.02 -10.80
C SER A 199 -9.48 4.89 -10.68
N GLY A 200 -9.04 3.68 -10.28
CA GLY A 200 -9.90 2.51 -10.15
C GLY A 200 -10.94 2.60 -9.02
N ASN A 201 -10.78 3.50 -8.05
CA ASN A 201 -11.83 3.75 -7.05
C ASN A 201 -13.06 4.38 -7.70
N THR A 202 -12.89 5.17 -8.76
CA THR A 202 -14.03 5.78 -9.47
C THR A 202 -14.89 4.73 -10.19
N VAL A 203 -14.27 3.64 -10.67
CA VAL A 203 -14.96 2.48 -11.24
C VAL A 203 -15.77 1.78 -10.16
N GLN A 204 -15.18 1.55 -8.98
CA GLN A 204 -15.85 0.88 -7.86
C GLN A 204 -17.04 1.68 -7.34
N ILE A 205 -16.91 2.98 -7.08
CA ILE A 205 -17.99 3.79 -6.48
C ILE A 205 -19.09 4.20 -7.47
N CYS A 206 -18.85 4.05 -8.78
CA CYS A 206 -19.84 4.43 -9.79
C CYS A 206 -21.08 3.54 -9.65
N PRO A 207 -22.28 4.07 -9.35
CA PRO A 207 -23.47 3.26 -9.09
C PRO A 207 -24.08 2.63 -10.35
N VAL A 208 -23.49 2.89 -11.52
CA VAL A 208 -23.93 2.47 -12.85
C VAL A 208 -22.73 2.02 -13.67
N GLY A 209 -22.92 1.32 -14.79
CA GLY A 209 -21.83 0.89 -15.67
C GLY A 209 -21.25 1.98 -16.57
N ALA A 210 -21.13 3.22 -16.06
CA ALA A 210 -20.59 4.35 -16.81
C ALA A 210 -19.06 4.36 -16.79
N LEU A 211 -18.43 4.19 -15.62
CA LEU A 211 -16.98 4.02 -15.52
C LEU A 211 -16.67 2.54 -15.38
N THR A 212 -15.82 2.01 -16.25
CA THR A 212 -15.42 0.60 -16.27
C THR A 212 -13.90 0.50 -16.36
N ALA A 213 -13.33 -0.53 -15.74
CA ALA A 213 -11.89 -0.77 -15.83
C ALA A 213 -11.57 -1.56 -17.11
N LYS A 214 -10.55 -1.13 -17.86
CA LYS A 214 -10.09 -1.85 -19.07
C LYS A 214 -9.82 -3.34 -18.80
N PRO A 215 -9.14 -3.75 -17.71
CA PRO A 215 -8.80 -5.16 -17.48
C PRO A 215 -10.00 -6.08 -17.18
N TYR A 216 -11.15 -5.52 -16.77
CA TYR A 216 -12.33 -6.31 -16.40
C TYR A 216 -13.44 -6.25 -17.45
N ARG A 217 -13.46 -5.23 -18.32
CA ARG A 217 -14.55 -5.01 -19.27
C ARG A 217 -14.76 -6.26 -20.13
N PHE A 218 -16.00 -6.76 -20.18
CA PHE A 218 -16.39 -7.98 -20.88
C PHE A 218 -15.64 -9.26 -20.49
N SER A 219 -15.07 -9.33 -19.29
CA SER A 219 -14.34 -10.52 -18.82
C SER A 219 -15.24 -11.56 -18.12
N ALA A 220 -16.19 -11.11 -17.31
CA ALA A 220 -17.13 -11.98 -16.58
C ALA A 220 -18.39 -11.20 -16.17
N ARG A 221 -19.46 -11.92 -15.80
CA ARG A 221 -20.65 -11.30 -15.18
C ARG A 221 -20.55 -11.33 -13.65
N PRO A 222 -21.07 -10.32 -12.95
CA PRO A 222 -21.01 -10.25 -11.48
C PRO A 222 -21.56 -11.47 -10.73
N TRP A 223 -22.58 -12.16 -11.26
CA TRP A 223 -23.13 -13.37 -10.64
C TRP A 223 -22.32 -14.64 -10.89
N ASP A 224 -21.39 -14.63 -11.85
CA ASP A 224 -20.45 -15.74 -12.11
C ASP A 224 -19.20 -15.65 -11.23
N LEU A 225 -19.04 -14.55 -10.46
CA LEU A 225 -17.87 -14.30 -9.65
C LEU A 225 -18.00 -14.93 -8.28
N GLU A 226 -16.96 -15.63 -7.89
CA GLU A 226 -16.74 -15.99 -6.50
C GLU A 226 -15.86 -14.93 -5.81
N GLN A 227 -16.05 -14.76 -4.51
CA GLN A 227 -15.35 -13.73 -3.74
C GLN A 227 -14.81 -14.28 -2.42
N VAL A 228 -13.65 -13.79 -2.01
CA VAL A 228 -13.11 -13.95 -0.65
C VAL A 228 -12.59 -12.60 -0.17
N GLU A 229 -12.68 -12.35 1.13
CA GLU A 229 -11.99 -11.20 1.72
C GLU A 229 -10.55 -11.56 2.08
N SER A 230 -9.60 -10.65 1.84
CA SER A 230 -8.18 -10.87 2.05
C SER A 230 -7.46 -9.55 2.36
N THR A 231 -6.13 -9.60 2.47
CA THR A 231 -5.26 -8.42 2.62
C THR A 231 -4.42 -8.24 1.37
N CYS A 232 -4.34 -7.00 0.88
CA CYS A 232 -3.45 -6.65 -0.21
C CYS A 232 -1.98 -6.67 0.24
N THR A 233 -1.14 -7.40 -0.49
CA THR A 233 0.29 -7.58 -0.17
C THR A 233 1.23 -6.82 -1.11
N THR A 234 0.75 -5.80 -1.83
CA THR A 234 1.57 -5.02 -2.77
C THR A 234 2.45 -3.95 -2.11
N CYS A 235 2.05 -3.42 -0.94
CA CYS A 235 2.83 -2.47 -0.14
C CYS A 235 2.51 -2.62 1.36
N ALA A 236 3.24 -1.93 2.23
CA ALA A 236 3.18 -2.07 3.69
C ALA A 236 1.88 -1.60 4.36
N VAL A 237 0.96 -0.95 3.64
CA VAL A 237 -0.30 -0.48 4.24
C VAL A 237 -1.20 -1.65 4.64
N GLY A 238 -1.20 -2.74 3.86
CA GLY A 238 -2.04 -3.91 4.12
C GLY A 238 -3.53 -3.62 3.94
N CYS A 239 -3.93 -3.01 2.82
CA CYS A 239 -5.33 -2.64 2.56
C CYS A 239 -6.26 -3.87 2.58
N ARG A 240 -7.45 -3.75 3.18
CA ARG A 240 -8.46 -4.81 3.15
C ARG A 240 -9.13 -4.86 1.77
N VAL A 241 -9.23 -6.07 1.22
CA VAL A 241 -9.70 -6.28 -0.15
C VAL A 241 -10.69 -7.43 -0.25
N ALA A 242 -11.61 -7.30 -1.20
CA ALA A 242 -12.42 -8.38 -1.71
C ALA A 242 -11.81 -8.84 -3.04
N VAL A 243 -11.30 -10.06 -3.07
CA VAL A 243 -10.66 -10.67 -4.23
C VAL A 243 -11.72 -11.51 -4.94
N GLN A 244 -11.90 -11.27 -6.24
CA GLN A 244 -12.88 -11.96 -7.05
C GLN A 244 -12.20 -12.75 -8.18
N SER A 245 -12.76 -13.93 -8.45
CA SER A 245 -12.30 -14.81 -9.52
C SER A 245 -13.46 -15.45 -10.26
N SER A 246 -13.19 -15.90 -11.48
CA SER A 246 -14.07 -16.78 -12.26
C SER A 246 -13.23 -17.91 -12.85
N GLY A 247 -13.66 -19.16 -12.70
CA GLY A 247 -12.93 -20.31 -13.26
C GLY A 247 -11.46 -20.42 -12.83
N ASN A 248 -11.15 -20.14 -11.55
CA ASN A 248 -9.79 -20.11 -11.00
C ASN A 248 -8.84 -19.07 -11.67
N ARG A 249 -9.40 -17.99 -12.23
CA ARG A 249 -8.67 -16.82 -12.73
C ARG A 249 -9.15 -15.56 -12.01
N LEU A 250 -8.25 -14.71 -11.54
CA LEU A 250 -8.61 -13.42 -10.95
C LEU A 250 -9.28 -12.53 -11.98
N THR A 251 -10.26 -11.77 -11.51
CA THR A 251 -11.03 -10.84 -12.38
C THR A 251 -11.03 -9.44 -11.81
N ARG A 252 -11.16 -9.29 -10.49
CA ARG A 252 -11.21 -7.99 -9.81
C ARG A 252 -10.64 -8.07 -8.40
N VAL A 253 -10.07 -6.95 -7.97
CA VAL A 253 -9.78 -6.65 -6.57
C VAL A 253 -10.53 -5.37 -6.19
N LEU A 254 -11.40 -5.46 -5.19
CA LEU A 254 -12.20 -4.34 -4.69
C LEU A 254 -11.75 -3.96 -3.28
N GLY A 255 -11.81 -2.68 -2.93
CA GLY A 255 -11.43 -2.21 -1.60
C GLY A 255 -12.57 -2.41 -0.61
N VAL A 256 -12.28 -3.08 0.51
CA VAL A 256 -13.24 -3.29 1.61
C VAL A 256 -13.09 -2.16 2.62
N ASP A 257 -14.20 -1.64 3.13
CA ASP A 257 -14.19 -0.59 4.15
C ASP A 257 -13.59 -1.14 5.44
N SER A 258 -12.38 -0.68 5.74
CA SER A 258 -11.71 -0.90 7.01
C SER A 258 -11.44 0.45 7.63
N GLU A 259 -12.04 0.69 8.80
CA GLU A 259 -11.86 1.92 9.57
C GLU A 259 -10.37 2.15 9.90
N PRO A 260 -9.63 1.20 10.50
CA PRO A 260 -8.25 1.45 10.88
C PRO A 260 -7.26 1.56 9.70
N VAL A 261 -7.59 1.03 8.52
CA VAL A 261 -6.62 0.89 7.42
C VAL A 261 -6.93 1.74 6.19
N ASN A 262 -7.82 1.30 5.31
CA ASN A 262 -7.93 1.89 3.96
C ASN A 262 -9.24 2.63 3.66
N HIS A 263 -10.23 2.64 4.56
CA HIS A 263 -11.54 3.27 4.33
C HIS A 263 -12.23 2.81 3.02
N GLY A 264 -11.89 1.61 2.53
CA GLY A 264 -12.41 1.07 1.26
C GLY A 264 -11.69 1.55 0.00
N TRP A 265 -10.68 2.40 0.13
CA TRP A 265 -9.86 2.89 -0.97
C TRP A 265 -8.71 1.93 -1.30
N LEU A 266 -8.32 1.89 -2.56
CA LEU A 266 -7.12 1.19 -3.03
C LEU A 266 -6.31 2.10 -3.96
N CYS A 267 -5.00 1.87 -4.03
CA CYS A 267 -4.20 2.36 -5.15
C CYS A 267 -4.39 1.47 -6.38
N ASP A 268 -4.10 2.02 -7.55
CA ASP A 268 -4.24 1.30 -8.82
C ASP A 268 -3.27 0.11 -8.93
N LYS A 269 -2.07 0.22 -8.33
CA LYS A 269 -1.13 -0.92 -8.18
C LYS A 269 -1.76 -2.09 -7.43
N GLY A 270 -2.43 -1.85 -6.31
CA GLY A 270 -3.09 -2.90 -5.52
C GLY A 270 -4.33 -3.48 -6.20
N ARG A 271 -4.91 -2.75 -7.16
CA ARG A 271 -6.17 -3.09 -7.82
C ARG A 271 -5.98 -3.86 -9.14
N PHE A 272 -4.95 -3.50 -9.92
CA PHE A 272 -4.80 -3.93 -11.31
C PHE A 272 -3.58 -4.83 -11.57
N THR A 273 -2.96 -5.36 -10.52
CA THR A 273 -1.84 -6.33 -10.63
C THR A 273 -2.30 -7.78 -10.89
N LEU A 274 -3.49 -7.95 -11.47
CA LEU A 274 -4.16 -9.24 -11.66
C LEU A 274 -3.35 -10.16 -12.59
N ASP A 275 -2.92 -9.62 -13.73
CA ASP A 275 -2.23 -10.37 -14.77
C ASP A 275 -0.85 -10.88 -14.34
N ALA A 276 -0.18 -10.19 -13.40
CA ALA A 276 1.07 -10.70 -12.85
C ALA A 276 0.87 -12.00 -12.06
N VAL A 277 -0.32 -12.19 -11.47
CA VAL A 277 -0.69 -13.42 -10.76
C VAL A 277 -1.27 -14.45 -11.73
N ASP A 278 -2.25 -14.09 -12.56
CA ASP A 278 -2.90 -15.04 -13.46
C ASP A 278 -2.07 -15.44 -14.70
N GLY A 279 -1.03 -14.66 -15.02
CA GLY A 279 -0.29 -14.74 -16.26
C GLY A 279 0.44 -16.08 -16.45
N HIS A 280 0.07 -16.79 -17.52
CA HIS A 280 0.94 -17.79 -18.14
C HIS A 280 0.87 -17.55 -19.65
N ASP A 281 1.56 -16.52 -20.12
CA ASP A 281 2.10 -16.59 -21.47
C ASP A 281 2.99 -17.83 -21.43
N GLY A 282 2.70 -18.88 -22.20
CA GLY A 282 3.48 -20.13 -22.25
C GLY A 282 4.91 -19.94 -22.79
N ALA A 283 5.56 -18.87 -22.38
CA ALA A 283 6.93 -18.51 -22.64
C ALA A 283 7.82 -19.30 -21.67
N ASP A 284 8.72 -20.09 -22.24
CA ASP A 284 9.82 -20.75 -21.51
C ASP A 284 10.91 -19.74 -21.06
N ASP A 285 10.60 -18.43 -21.06
CA ASP A 285 11.49 -17.39 -20.58
C ASP A 285 11.27 -17.13 -19.09
N PHE A 286 12.03 -17.86 -18.25
CA PHE A 286 12.01 -17.68 -16.80
C PHE A 286 12.56 -16.33 -16.34
N GLN A 287 13.20 -15.54 -17.20
CA GLN A 287 13.70 -14.21 -16.85
C GLN A 287 12.63 -13.12 -17.01
N SER A 288 11.57 -13.41 -17.75
CA SER A 288 10.42 -12.51 -17.90
C SER A 288 9.61 -12.42 -16.62
N ALA A 289 9.26 -11.20 -16.22
CA ALA A 289 8.38 -10.92 -15.08
C ALA A 289 6.92 -11.37 -15.32
N ARG A 290 6.55 -11.68 -16.57
CA ARG A 290 5.23 -12.22 -16.95
C ARG A 290 5.15 -13.73 -16.75
N THR A 291 6.28 -14.40 -16.56
CA THR A 291 6.34 -15.84 -16.43
C THR A 291 6.06 -16.26 -14.99
N ARG A 292 5.07 -17.14 -14.80
CA ARG A 292 4.85 -17.82 -13.51
C ARG A 292 5.66 -19.11 -13.45
N ILE A 293 6.34 -19.33 -12.33
CA ILE A 293 7.12 -20.55 -12.09
C ILE A 293 6.18 -21.60 -11.50
N THR A 294 5.96 -22.70 -12.24
CA THR A 294 4.96 -23.72 -11.93
C THR A 294 5.56 -25.05 -11.48
N GLN A 295 6.88 -25.22 -11.62
CA GLN A 295 7.59 -26.45 -11.29
C GLN A 295 9.03 -26.16 -10.87
N PRO A 296 9.65 -27.03 -10.06
CA PRO A 296 11.06 -26.88 -9.67
C PRO A 296 11.99 -26.89 -10.86
N LEU A 297 13.01 -26.03 -10.83
CA LEU A 297 14.01 -25.93 -11.89
C LEU A 297 15.40 -26.11 -11.29
N VAL A 298 16.27 -26.85 -11.99
CA VAL A 298 17.70 -26.98 -11.65
C VAL A 298 18.54 -26.63 -12.87
N ARG A 299 19.62 -25.88 -12.67
CA ARG A 299 20.52 -25.47 -13.74
C ARG A 299 21.40 -26.64 -14.17
N ARG A 300 21.27 -27.05 -15.44
CA ARG A 300 22.09 -28.09 -16.08
C ARG A 300 22.62 -27.57 -17.40
N GLY A 301 23.93 -27.70 -17.64
CA GLY A 301 24.54 -27.21 -18.89
C GLY A 301 24.32 -25.72 -19.15
N GLY A 302 24.15 -24.91 -18.09
CA GLY A 302 23.90 -23.47 -18.17
C GLY A 302 22.43 -23.06 -18.28
N VAL A 303 21.49 -24.00 -18.42
CA VAL A 303 20.06 -23.73 -18.62
C VAL A 303 19.22 -24.28 -17.46
N LEU A 304 18.20 -23.54 -17.02
CA LEU A 304 17.22 -24.01 -16.04
C LEU A 304 16.33 -25.08 -16.67
N THR A 305 16.38 -26.29 -16.11
CA THR A 305 15.60 -27.43 -16.59
C THR A 305 14.58 -27.85 -15.53
N PRO A 306 13.32 -28.10 -15.91
CA PRO A 306 12.33 -28.69 -15.02
C PRO A 306 12.75 -30.04 -14.43
N VAL A 307 12.55 -30.21 -13.13
CA VAL A 307 12.85 -31.45 -12.39
C VAL A 307 11.77 -31.76 -11.36
N SER A 308 11.86 -32.93 -10.73
CA SER A 308 10.97 -33.28 -9.61
C SER A 308 11.33 -32.49 -8.35
N TRP A 309 10.36 -32.34 -7.43
CA TRP A 309 10.57 -31.70 -6.13
C TRP A 309 11.69 -32.36 -5.32
N GLY A 310 11.69 -33.69 -5.22
CA GLY A 310 12.73 -34.41 -4.48
C GLY A 310 14.13 -34.10 -5.01
N GLU A 311 14.29 -34.11 -6.34
CA GLU A 311 15.58 -33.79 -6.96
C GLU A 311 16.01 -32.33 -6.70
N ALA A 312 15.09 -31.37 -6.81
CA ALA A 312 15.40 -29.96 -6.56
C ALA A 312 15.75 -29.70 -5.08
N LEU A 313 15.06 -30.34 -4.15
CA LEU A 313 15.32 -30.22 -2.71
C LEU A 313 16.65 -30.87 -2.33
N ASP A 314 16.95 -32.06 -2.85
CA ASP A 314 18.24 -32.73 -2.65
C ASP A 314 19.39 -31.87 -3.17
N GLU A 315 19.23 -31.26 -4.34
CA GLU A 315 20.21 -30.37 -4.94
C GLU A 315 20.39 -29.08 -4.13
N ALA A 316 19.29 -28.45 -3.71
CA ALA A 316 19.34 -27.27 -2.84
C ALA A 316 20.06 -27.59 -1.51
N ALA A 317 19.71 -28.70 -0.86
CA ALA A 317 20.36 -29.14 0.37
C ALA A 317 21.85 -29.47 0.14
N ARG A 318 22.21 -30.08 -1.00
CA ARG A 318 23.61 -30.34 -1.39
C ARG A 318 24.40 -29.03 -1.52
N LEU A 319 23.88 -28.04 -2.25
CA LEU A 319 24.54 -26.74 -2.44
C LEU A 319 24.77 -26.01 -1.13
N LEU A 320 23.78 -26.04 -0.23
CA LEU A 320 23.89 -25.47 1.10
C LEU A 320 24.94 -26.21 1.96
N ARG A 321 25.02 -27.55 1.89
CA ARG A 321 26.06 -28.34 2.59
C ARG A 321 27.47 -28.07 2.05
N GLU A 322 27.61 -27.91 0.74
CA GLU A 322 28.90 -27.62 0.08
C GLU A 322 29.45 -26.23 0.39
N ALA A 323 28.61 -25.32 0.88
CA ALA A 323 29.08 -24.08 1.46
C ALA A 323 29.97 -24.33 2.69
N GLY A 324 29.86 -25.49 3.36
CA GLY A 324 30.81 -26.00 4.35
C GLY A 324 30.67 -25.43 5.76
N ASP A 325 30.45 -24.13 5.92
CA ASP A 325 30.23 -23.46 7.20
C ASP A 325 28.98 -22.57 7.17
N ALA A 326 28.31 -22.44 8.31
CA ALA A 326 27.10 -21.65 8.46
C ALA A 326 27.30 -20.17 8.10
N HIS A 327 28.47 -19.60 8.37
CA HIS A 327 28.78 -18.21 8.01
C HIS A 327 29.00 -17.99 6.50
N ALA A 328 29.15 -19.08 5.73
CA ALA A 328 29.24 -19.06 4.28
C ALA A 328 27.87 -19.23 3.59
N VAL A 329 26.80 -19.42 4.36
CA VAL A 329 25.42 -19.43 3.89
C VAL A 329 24.74 -18.10 4.27
N GLY A 330 23.87 -17.58 3.42
CA GLY A 330 22.98 -16.48 3.79
C GLY A 330 21.62 -16.54 3.12
N ALA A 331 20.75 -15.61 3.52
CA ALA A 331 19.42 -15.45 2.96
C ALA A 331 19.06 -13.97 2.83
N ILE A 332 18.51 -13.62 1.67
CA ILE A 332 18.11 -12.25 1.32
C ILE A 332 16.65 -12.28 0.87
N GLY A 333 15.83 -11.40 1.45
CA GLY A 333 14.40 -11.31 1.20
C GLY A 333 13.56 -11.97 2.29
N GLY A 334 12.26 -12.10 2.05
CA GLY A 334 11.30 -12.59 3.05
C GLY A 334 10.14 -11.63 3.33
N ALA A 335 10.28 -10.34 3.00
CA ALA A 335 9.25 -9.33 3.26
C ALA A 335 7.96 -9.49 2.44
N SER A 336 7.94 -10.38 1.44
CA SER A 336 6.76 -10.70 0.62
C SER A 336 6.06 -12.02 1.05
N LEU A 337 6.63 -12.72 2.03
CA LEU A 337 6.10 -13.96 2.59
C LEU A 337 5.04 -13.64 3.65
N THR A 338 4.25 -14.64 4.04
CA THR A 338 3.44 -14.55 5.26
C THR A 338 4.32 -14.67 6.50
N ASN A 339 3.77 -14.34 7.66
CA ASN A 339 4.46 -14.50 8.94
C ASN A 339 4.86 -15.97 9.17
N GLU A 340 3.99 -16.91 8.79
CA GLU A 340 4.25 -18.34 8.88
C GLU A 340 5.38 -18.77 7.95
N GLY A 341 5.41 -18.24 6.72
CA GLY A 341 6.52 -18.49 5.78
C GLY A 341 7.84 -17.92 6.29
N ALA A 342 7.82 -16.68 6.80
CA ALA A 342 9.02 -16.05 7.37
C ALA A 342 9.56 -16.82 8.59
N PHE A 343 8.67 -17.27 9.47
CA PHE A 343 9.03 -18.09 10.63
C PHE A 343 9.61 -19.46 10.25
N ALA A 344 9.02 -20.13 9.27
CA ALA A 344 9.53 -21.42 8.80
C ALA A 344 10.94 -21.29 8.21
N TRP A 345 11.19 -20.25 7.41
CA TRP A 345 12.52 -19.96 6.88
C TRP A 345 13.51 -19.55 7.97
N GLU A 346 13.09 -18.77 8.97
CA GLU A 346 13.94 -18.44 10.12
C GLU A 346 14.38 -19.70 10.87
N ARG A 347 13.44 -20.61 11.15
CA ARG A 347 13.73 -21.89 11.81
C ARG A 347 14.68 -22.77 11.00
N PHE A 348 14.50 -22.86 9.69
CA PHE A 348 15.40 -23.63 8.85
C PHE A 348 16.80 -22.99 8.79
N LEU A 349 16.88 -21.71 8.42
CA LEU A 349 18.17 -21.05 8.19
C LEU A 349 18.97 -20.90 9.48
N ARG A 350 18.33 -20.43 10.56
CA ARG A 350 19.02 -20.19 11.83
C ARG A 350 19.06 -21.44 12.71
N GLY A 351 17.95 -22.17 12.80
CA GLY A 351 17.83 -23.33 13.68
C GLY A 351 18.50 -24.60 13.14
N VAL A 352 18.40 -24.86 11.82
CA VAL A 352 18.97 -26.06 11.19
C VAL A 352 20.33 -25.79 10.54
N VAL A 353 20.42 -24.77 9.69
CA VAL A 353 21.68 -24.43 9.00
C VAL A 353 22.66 -23.70 9.92
N GLY A 354 22.16 -22.98 10.93
CA GLY A 354 22.97 -22.22 11.88
C GLY A 354 23.44 -20.85 11.37
N THR A 355 22.97 -20.40 10.20
CA THR A 355 23.41 -19.10 9.67
C THR A 355 22.76 -17.94 10.42
N GLN A 356 23.51 -16.84 10.53
CA GLN A 356 23.02 -15.57 11.04
C GLN A 356 22.87 -14.51 9.94
N ASN A 357 23.34 -14.79 8.73
CA ASN A 357 23.29 -13.88 7.58
C ASN A 357 21.89 -13.92 6.95
N ILE A 358 20.93 -13.25 7.58
CA ILE A 358 19.53 -13.27 7.17
C ILE A 358 19.03 -11.83 7.18
N ASP A 359 18.48 -11.35 6.08
CA ASP A 359 17.89 -10.00 6.01
C ASP A 359 16.68 -9.94 5.07
N ALA A 360 15.56 -9.46 5.59
CA ALA A 360 14.31 -9.32 4.84
C ALA A 360 14.23 -8.09 3.93
N GLN A 361 15.15 -7.13 4.08
CA GLN A 361 14.97 -5.77 3.57
C GLN A 361 15.62 -5.45 2.20
N PHE A 362 16.21 -6.42 1.48
CA PHE A 362 16.79 -6.20 0.14
C PHE A 362 17.68 -4.94 0.04
N GLY A 363 18.32 -4.50 1.14
CA GLY A 363 19.19 -3.32 1.17
C GLY A 363 18.51 -1.95 1.19
N ASP A 364 17.18 -1.86 1.14
CA ASP A 364 16.46 -0.57 1.01
C ASP A 364 15.63 -0.20 2.25
N GLY A 365 15.89 -0.90 3.36
CA GLY A 365 15.26 -0.74 4.67
C GLY A 365 15.94 0.27 5.60
N LEU A 366 15.60 0.18 6.89
CA LEU A 366 16.18 0.92 8.03
C LEU A 366 16.66 -0.07 9.10
N ASP A 367 17.39 0.37 10.13
CA ASP A 367 17.95 -0.54 11.14
C ASP A 367 16.82 -1.24 11.93
N PRO A 368 16.70 -2.59 11.85
CA PRO A 368 15.59 -3.31 12.46
C PRO A 368 15.49 -3.12 13.98
N VAL A 369 16.64 -2.96 14.66
CA VAL A 369 16.71 -2.78 16.11
C VAL A 369 16.18 -1.40 16.49
N LEU A 370 16.59 -0.34 15.77
CA LEU A 370 16.01 0.99 15.91
C LEU A 370 14.50 0.96 15.74
N LEU A 371 13.98 0.39 14.65
CA LEU A 371 12.54 0.33 14.36
C LEU A 371 11.73 -0.41 15.43
N GLN A 372 12.31 -1.42 16.08
CA GLN A 372 11.66 -2.19 17.14
C GLN A 372 11.51 -1.39 18.44
N THR A 373 12.43 -0.45 18.70
CA THR A 373 12.53 0.34 19.94
C THR A 373 11.77 1.67 19.90
N LEU A 374 11.24 2.05 18.74
CA LEU A 374 10.42 3.25 18.58
C LEU A 374 9.08 3.13 19.35
N PRO A 375 8.57 4.24 19.95
CA PRO A 375 7.20 4.28 20.45
C PRO A 375 6.23 4.34 19.27
N LEU A 376 5.76 3.18 18.81
CA LEU A 376 5.03 3.06 17.56
C LEU A 376 3.64 3.71 17.60
N ALA A 377 3.26 4.37 16.50
CA ALA A 377 1.92 4.86 16.21
C ALA A 377 1.16 3.90 15.28
N THR A 378 -0.16 3.96 15.35
CA THR A 378 -1.08 3.41 14.34
C THR A 378 -1.40 4.46 13.26
N ILE A 379 -1.97 4.02 12.14
CA ILE A 379 -2.49 4.91 11.08
C ILE A 379 -3.56 5.84 11.66
N ASP A 380 -4.48 5.32 12.48
CA ASP A 380 -5.52 6.12 13.13
C ASP A 380 -4.93 7.20 14.06
N GLU A 381 -3.89 6.86 14.82
CA GLU A 381 -3.19 7.84 15.66
C GLU A 381 -2.46 8.90 14.83
N ALA A 382 -1.85 8.53 13.71
CA ALA A 382 -1.24 9.49 12.79
C ALA A 382 -2.29 10.43 12.18
N VAL A 383 -3.48 9.91 11.85
CA VAL A 383 -4.62 10.69 11.33
C VAL A 383 -5.23 11.59 12.41
N ALA A 384 -5.24 11.15 13.67
CA ALA A 384 -5.77 11.91 14.80
C ALA A 384 -4.77 12.90 15.41
N ALA A 385 -3.48 12.80 15.07
CA ALA A 385 -2.43 13.65 15.61
C ALA A 385 -2.62 15.11 15.18
N PRO A 386 -2.63 16.06 16.13
CA PRO A 386 -2.64 17.49 15.81
C PRO A 386 -1.46 17.93 14.95
N VAL A 387 -0.31 17.26 15.08
CA VAL A 387 0.91 17.53 14.32
C VAL A 387 1.48 16.24 13.76
N VAL A 388 1.69 16.21 12.44
CA VAL A 388 2.38 15.13 11.73
C VAL A 388 3.72 15.65 11.23
N LEU A 389 4.81 15.01 11.63
CA LEU A 389 6.17 15.29 11.13
C LEU A 389 6.57 14.18 10.17
N THR A 390 6.90 14.49 8.92
CA THR A 390 7.36 13.48 7.94
C THR A 390 8.88 13.56 7.74
N LEU A 391 9.53 12.40 7.83
CA LEU A 391 10.89 12.12 7.37
C LEU A 391 10.80 10.87 6.49
N SER A 392 10.22 11.04 5.31
CA SER A 392 9.92 9.96 4.37
C SER A 392 10.01 10.45 2.92
N GLY A 393 9.97 9.54 1.96
CA GLY A 393 9.80 9.89 0.55
C GLY A 393 8.36 10.32 0.24
N ASP A 394 8.03 10.38 -1.05
CA ASP A 394 6.67 10.69 -1.50
C ASP A 394 5.72 9.54 -1.15
N LEU A 395 4.90 9.74 -0.11
CA LEU A 395 3.93 8.75 0.35
C LEU A 395 2.90 8.39 -0.72
N ARG A 396 2.61 9.28 -1.68
CA ARG A 396 1.69 8.94 -2.78
C ARG A 396 2.28 7.89 -3.72
N GLU A 397 3.59 7.88 -3.88
CA GLU A 397 4.33 6.92 -4.72
C GLU A 397 4.60 5.60 -3.97
N GLU A 398 4.97 5.69 -2.69
CA GLU A 398 5.43 4.53 -1.92
C GLU A 398 4.30 3.82 -1.15
N LEU A 399 3.39 4.59 -0.54
CA LEU A 399 2.32 4.10 0.35
C LEU A 399 1.01 4.87 0.09
N PRO A 400 0.39 4.72 -1.10
CA PRO A 400 -0.58 5.69 -1.59
C PRO A 400 -1.84 5.80 -0.72
N VAL A 401 -2.26 4.71 -0.06
CA VAL A 401 -3.41 4.75 0.85
C VAL A 401 -3.06 5.44 2.17
N LEU A 402 -1.83 5.33 2.67
CA LEU A 402 -1.39 6.15 3.81
C LEU A 402 -1.41 7.65 3.44
N PHE A 403 -1.02 7.99 2.22
CA PHE A 403 -1.18 9.35 1.70
C PHE A 403 -2.64 9.82 1.75
N LEU A 404 -3.61 9.02 1.27
CA LEU A 404 -5.03 9.38 1.35
C LEU A 404 -5.49 9.61 2.80
N ARG A 405 -5.07 8.73 3.72
CA ARG A 405 -5.43 8.80 5.14
C ARG A 405 -4.90 10.09 5.80
N LEU A 406 -3.61 10.39 5.63
CA LEU A 406 -3.01 11.60 6.21
C LEU A 406 -3.55 12.88 5.55
N ARG A 407 -3.73 12.86 4.22
CA ARG A 407 -4.31 13.98 3.48
C ARG A 407 -5.70 14.34 3.99
N GLU A 408 -6.57 13.36 4.25
CA GLU A 408 -7.90 13.61 4.81
C GLU A 408 -7.79 14.44 6.11
N ALA A 409 -6.90 14.04 7.00
CA ALA A 409 -6.68 14.71 8.28
C ALA A 409 -6.17 16.16 8.10
N ILE A 410 -5.18 16.35 7.23
CA ILE A 410 -4.51 17.65 7.07
C ILE A 410 -5.38 18.63 6.27
N ALA A 411 -6.02 18.17 5.20
CA ALA A 411 -6.84 19.00 4.33
C ALA A 411 -8.20 19.36 4.95
N HIS A 412 -8.80 18.48 5.78
CA HIS A 412 -10.16 18.67 6.29
C HIS A 412 -10.25 18.91 7.80
N ARG A 413 -9.25 18.51 8.59
CA ARG A 413 -9.25 18.66 10.06
C ARG A 413 -8.26 19.70 10.58
N HIS A 414 -7.61 20.44 9.68
CA HIS A 414 -6.65 21.50 9.99
C HIS A 414 -5.47 21.05 10.89
N HIS A 415 -5.12 19.75 10.88
CA HIS A 415 -3.90 19.27 11.52
C HIS A 415 -2.66 19.85 10.81
N ALA A 416 -1.60 20.10 11.55
CA ALA A 416 -0.37 20.67 11.00
C ALA A 416 0.53 19.58 10.45
N LEU A 417 0.99 19.76 9.21
CA LEU A 417 2.04 18.94 8.61
C LEU A 417 3.36 19.70 8.60
N ILE A 418 4.43 19.06 9.08
CA ILE A 418 5.81 19.52 8.98
C ILE A 418 6.58 18.47 8.18
N GLU A 419 7.26 18.86 7.11
CA GLU A 419 8.03 17.93 6.26
C GLU A 419 9.53 18.20 6.39
N ILE A 420 10.32 17.19 6.77
CA ILE A 420 11.77 17.18 6.54
C ILE A 420 11.98 16.66 5.12
N ALA A 421 12.15 17.60 4.19
CA ALA A 421 12.06 17.33 2.76
C ALA A 421 13.43 17.08 2.15
N SER A 422 13.61 15.92 1.50
CA SER A 422 14.81 15.65 0.67
C SER A 422 14.58 15.80 -0.83
N GLY A 423 13.33 15.72 -1.29
CA GLY A 423 12.95 15.84 -2.70
C GLY A 423 11.45 16.16 -2.84
N PRO A 424 10.88 16.17 -4.07
CA PRO A 424 9.46 16.40 -4.31
C PRO A 424 8.54 15.46 -3.50
N SER A 425 7.38 15.96 -3.10
CA SER A 425 6.40 15.24 -2.27
C SER A 425 4.98 15.72 -2.59
N ALA A 426 4.04 14.79 -2.77
CA ALA A 426 2.62 15.12 -2.98
C ALA A 426 1.96 15.76 -1.74
N MET A 427 2.56 15.61 -0.56
CA MET A 427 2.06 16.21 0.68
C MET A 427 2.49 17.67 0.84
N ARG A 428 3.53 18.12 0.13
CA ARG A 428 4.12 19.46 0.26
C ARG A 428 3.11 20.61 0.14
N PRO A 429 2.15 20.62 -0.80
CA PRO A 429 1.16 21.70 -0.87
C PRO A 429 0.27 21.83 0.36
N LEU A 430 0.21 20.79 1.20
CA LEU A 430 -0.54 20.75 2.45
C LEU A 430 0.35 21.03 3.68
N ALA A 431 1.68 21.09 3.50
CA ALA A 431 2.62 21.29 4.59
C ALA A 431 2.54 22.72 5.11
N ARG A 432 2.50 22.85 6.44
CA ARG A 432 2.57 24.15 7.11
C ARG A 432 4.00 24.67 7.14
N HIS A 433 4.97 23.78 7.34
CA HIS A 433 6.39 24.08 7.24
C HIS A 433 7.13 22.98 6.48
N VAL A 434 8.08 23.38 5.65
CA VAL A 434 8.95 22.49 4.88
C VAL A 434 10.39 22.79 5.26
N LEU A 435 11.02 21.84 5.95
CA LEU A 435 12.40 21.91 6.39
C LEU A 435 13.26 21.15 5.38
N SER A 436 13.76 21.90 4.39
CA SER A 436 14.56 21.34 3.30
C SER A 436 15.90 20.80 3.82
N ALA A 437 16.14 19.52 3.58
CA ALA A 437 17.36 18.80 3.94
C ALA A 437 17.97 18.17 2.68
N ARG A 438 19.13 18.66 2.22
CA ARG A 438 19.85 17.97 1.15
C ARG A 438 20.23 16.56 1.62
N PRO A 439 20.46 15.59 0.71
CA PRO A 439 20.97 14.27 1.10
C PRO A 439 22.14 14.38 2.06
N GLY A 440 22.10 13.69 3.21
CA GLY A 440 23.10 13.82 4.29
C GLY A 440 22.85 14.91 5.34
N GLU A 441 21.89 15.83 5.15
CA GLU A 441 21.58 16.89 6.12
C GLU A 441 20.42 16.54 7.07
N SER A 442 19.74 15.40 6.89
CA SER A 442 18.59 15.03 7.73
C SER A 442 18.92 14.92 9.24
N PRO A 443 20.08 14.40 9.70
CA PRO A 443 20.45 14.45 11.12
C PRO A 443 20.66 15.88 11.62
N THR A 444 21.19 16.75 10.76
CA THR A 444 21.41 18.17 11.09
C THR A 444 20.08 18.88 11.31
N ILE A 445 19.09 18.65 10.45
CA ILE A 445 17.75 19.22 10.59
C ILE A 445 17.00 18.62 11.79
N ALA A 446 17.09 17.31 12.00
CA ALA A 446 16.53 16.65 13.19
C ALA A 446 17.12 17.23 14.49
N ARG A 447 18.44 17.44 14.55
CA ARG A 447 19.11 18.06 15.70
C ARG A 447 18.69 19.52 15.88
N ALA A 448 18.51 20.27 14.80
CA ALA A 448 18.05 21.66 14.85
C ALA A 448 16.60 21.76 15.38
N LEU A 449 15.71 20.85 14.97
CA LEU A 449 14.35 20.75 15.51
C LEU A 449 14.35 20.52 17.02
N VAL A 450 15.21 19.64 17.52
CA VAL A 450 15.29 19.35 18.96
C VAL A 450 15.95 20.50 19.73
N SER A 451 17.15 20.92 19.30
CA SER A 451 17.99 21.87 20.05
C SER A 451 17.61 23.35 19.85
N GLY A 452 17.04 23.70 18.70
CA GLY A 452 16.78 25.08 18.29
C GLY A 452 17.96 25.79 17.64
N LEU A 453 19.09 25.12 17.51
CA LEU A 453 20.29 25.69 16.91
C LEU A 453 20.36 25.23 15.45
N LEU A 454 20.20 26.18 14.53
CA LEU A 454 20.32 25.92 13.11
C LEU A 454 21.77 26.15 12.66
N PRO A 455 22.47 25.14 12.13
CA PRO A 455 23.81 25.34 11.60
C PRO A 455 23.82 26.19 10.33
N VAL A 456 24.89 26.97 10.17
CA VAL A 456 25.13 27.80 8.98
C VAL A 456 25.26 26.90 7.74
N GLY A 457 24.64 27.31 6.63
CA GLY A 457 24.76 26.63 5.33
C GLY A 457 23.63 25.63 5.01
N THR A 458 22.69 25.42 5.94
CA THR A 458 21.45 24.68 5.69
C THR A 458 20.49 25.47 4.79
N LEU A 459 19.53 24.78 4.17
CA LEU A 459 18.47 25.39 3.35
C LEU A 459 17.24 25.84 4.15
N VAL A 460 17.26 25.65 5.46
CA VAL A 460 16.16 26.02 6.37
C VAL A 460 16.36 27.46 6.85
N ASN A 461 15.26 28.19 7.04
CA ASN A 461 15.32 29.51 7.65
C ASN A 461 15.04 29.42 9.16
N GLU A 462 15.62 30.32 9.96
CA GLU A 462 15.44 30.33 11.42
C GLU A 462 13.97 30.50 11.83
N SER A 463 13.19 31.28 11.08
CA SER A 463 11.75 31.47 11.35
C SER A 463 10.95 30.18 11.14
N ASP A 464 11.19 29.47 10.03
CA ASP A 464 10.50 28.21 9.73
C ASP A 464 10.83 27.14 10.77
N LEU A 465 12.10 27.11 11.22
CA LEU A 465 12.51 26.23 12.30
C LEU A 465 11.81 26.59 13.62
N ALA A 466 11.77 27.87 13.99
CA ALA A 466 11.15 28.32 15.23
C ALA A 466 9.65 27.99 15.28
N ASP A 467 8.94 28.23 14.18
CA ASP A 467 7.50 27.94 14.07
C ASP A 467 7.22 26.43 14.09
N ALA A 468 8.02 25.63 13.36
CA ALA A 468 7.92 24.17 13.40
C ALA A 468 8.13 23.64 14.83
N ARG A 469 9.10 24.17 15.58
CA ARG A 469 9.35 23.79 16.97
C ARG A 469 8.21 24.21 17.90
N ALA A 470 7.63 25.39 17.68
CA ALA A 470 6.49 25.85 18.47
C ALA A 470 5.27 24.93 18.32
N LEU A 471 5.07 24.36 17.11
CA LEU A 471 4.03 23.36 16.87
C LEU A 471 4.35 22.00 17.49
N ILE A 472 5.62 21.55 17.40
CA ILE A 472 6.05 20.23 17.90
C ILE A 472 6.06 20.17 19.43
N GLY A 473 6.47 21.26 20.10
CA GLY A 473 6.57 21.30 21.56
C GLY A 473 7.52 20.21 22.11
N ASP A 474 7.06 19.43 23.09
CA ASP A 474 7.78 18.29 23.67
C ASP A 474 7.50 16.95 22.94
N GLY A 475 6.75 16.99 21.84
CA GLY A 475 6.26 15.82 21.12
C GLY A 475 4.85 15.37 21.51
N THR A 476 4.19 16.01 22.49
CA THR A 476 2.82 15.65 22.87
C THR A 476 1.85 15.85 21.73
N GLY A 477 1.19 14.77 21.29
CA GLY A 477 0.29 14.81 20.13
C GLY A 477 0.99 14.86 18.78
N VAL A 478 2.31 14.61 18.74
CA VAL A 478 3.09 14.53 17.50
C VAL A 478 3.23 13.09 17.06
N VAL A 479 2.93 12.81 15.79
CA VAL A 479 3.30 11.55 15.14
C VAL A 479 4.34 11.82 14.05
N VAL A 480 5.49 11.14 14.16
CA VAL A 480 6.58 11.20 13.19
C VAL A 480 6.45 10.03 12.22
N VAL A 481 6.19 10.30 10.94
CA VAL A 481 6.17 9.29 9.88
C VAL A 481 7.57 9.17 9.30
N VAL A 482 8.20 8.00 9.48
CA VAL A 482 9.62 7.78 9.13
C VAL A 482 9.77 6.69 8.08
N GLY A 483 10.58 6.95 7.06
CA GLY A 483 10.91 6.00 6.00
C GLY A 483 12.23 6.35 5.32
N ARG A 484 12.69 5.49 4.41
CA ARG A 484 13.93 5.75 3.66
C ARG A 484 13.62 6.49 2.36
N ALA A 485 13.69 7.82 2.41
CA ALA A 485 13.30 8.73 1.33
C ALA A 485 14.24 8.70 0.11
N ASN A 486 15.52 8.44 0.35
CA ASN A 486 16.56 8.45 -0.67
C ASN A 486 17.35 7.15 -0.62
N LEU A 487 17.50 6.48 -1.76
CA LEU A 487 18.28 5.25 -1.89
C LEU A 487 19.73 5.48 -2.32
N ALA A 488 20.10 6.70 -2.69
CA ALA A 488 21.47 7.11 -3.01
C ALA A 488 22.21 7.74 -1.81
N GLU A 489 21.67 7.57 -0.61
CA GLU A 489 22.32 7.92 0.66
C GLU A 489 22.42 6.71 1.58
N ASP A 490 23.45 6.72 2.42
CA ASP A 490 23.70 5.71 3.43
C ASP A 490 22.54 5.68 4.44
N GLN A 491 22.02 4.49 4.71
CA GLN A 491 20.90 4.27 5.63
C GLN A 491 21.15 4.88 7.02
N ARG A 492 22.41 4.85 7.50
CA ARG A 492 22.80 5.32 8.83
C ARG A 492 22.52 6.81 9.04
N ILE A 493 22.48 7.60 7.96
CA ILE A 493 22.10 9.02 7.99
C ILE A 493 20.65 9.16 8.44
N VAL A 494 19.73 8.39 7.85
CA VAL A 494 18.31 8.42 8.23
C VAL A 494 18.11 7.82 9.62
N ASP A 495 18.82 6.73 9.94
CA ASP A 495 18.77 6.11 11.28
C ASP A 495 19.24 7.09 12.38
N GLU A 496 20.25 7.94 12.12
CA GLU A 496 20.70 8.98 13.07
C GLU A 496 19.62 10.04 13.25
N ALA A 497 19.01 10.51 12.17
CA ALA A 497 17.93 11.51 12.23
C ALA A 497 16.73 10.98 13.03
N ILE A 498 16.32 9.73 12.81
CA ILE A 498 15.24 9.08 13.56
C ILE A 498 15.60 8.96 15.05
N SER A 499 16.84 8.55 15.35
CA SER A 499 17.32 8.41 16.73
C SER A 499 17.30 9.75 17.47
N LEU A 500 17.75 10.82 16.83
CA LEU A 500 17.73 12.18 17.38
C LEU A 500 16.31 12.68 17.66
N LEU A 501 15.37 12.46 16.74
CA LEU A 501 13.97 12.83 16.95
C LEU A 501 13.35 12.04 18.09
N ALA A 502 13.62 10.74 18.16
CA ALA A 502 13.13 9.87 19.22
C ALA A 502 13.65 10.24 20.62
N GLU A 503 14.92 10.63 20.73
CA GLU A 503 15.53 11.07 21.98
C GLU A 503 15.05 12.47 22.37
N GLY A 504 14.92 13.37 21.40
CA GLY A 504 14.55 14.77 21.62
C GLY A 504 13.07 15.03 21.81
N LEU A 505 12.20 14.13 21.34
CA LEU A 505 10.74 14.24 21.40
C LEU A 505 10.14 13.04 22.13
N PRO A 506 10.33 12.93 23.46
CA PRO A 506 9.98 11.73 24.23
C PRO A 506 8.48 11.41 24.24
N ALA A 507 7.62 12.40 24.03
CA ALA A 507 6.17 12.22 23.96
C ALA A 507 5.66 11.90 22.53
N ALA A 508 6.51 12.01 21.51
CA ALA A 508 6.13 11.73 20.13
C ALA A 508 6.03 10.21 19.87
N ARG A 509 5.16 9.84 18.93
CA ARG A 509 5.05 8.47 18.41
C ARG A 509 5.54 8.37 16.98
N PHE A 510 5.87 7.17 16.53
CA PHE A 510 6.50 6.94 15.23
C PHE A 510 5.70 5.95 14.38
N LEU A 511 5.35 6.35 13.16
CA LEU A 511 4.78 5.45 12.15
C LEU A 511 5.87 5.08 11.15
N VAL A 512 6.19 3.79 11.05
CA VAL A 512 7.31 3.29 10.25
C VAL A 512 6.83 3.00 8.82
N ALA A 513 7.03 3.95 7.93
CA ALA A 513 6.62 3.96 6.53
C ALA A 513 7.61 3.20 5.61
N LEU A 514 7.92 1.94 5.94
CA LEU A 514 8.62 1.06 4.99
C LEU A 514 7.70 0.67 3.83
N ARG A 515 8.27 0.36 2.66
CA ARG A 515 7.49 0.18 1.42
C ARG A 515 6.76 -1.17 1.32
N ARG A 516 7.43 -2.27 1.63
CA ARG A 516 6.97 -3.65 1.30
C ARG A 516 5.99 -4.20 2.34
N SER A 517 5.06 -5.03 1.88
CA SER A 517 3.88 -5.49 2.63
C SER A 517 4.16 -6.04 4.01
N ASN A 518 5.03 -7.03 4.12
CA ASN A 518 5.26 -7.77 5.36
C ASN A 518 6.68 -7.60 5.90
N VAL A 519 7.32 -6.43 5.69
CA VAL A 519 8.65 -6.19 6.28
C VAL A 519 8.58 -6.30 7.79
N ARG A 520 7.56 -5.70 8.41
CA ARG A 520 7.42 -5.74 9.87
C ARG A 520 7.23 -7.17 10.36
N GLY A 521 6.37 -7.96 9.72
CA GLY A 521 6.15 -9.35 10.09
C GLY A 521 7.40 -10.21 9.89
N ALA A 522 8.11 -10.05 8.78
CA ALA A 522 9.37 -10.75 8.54
C ALA A 522 10.43 -10.43 9.61
N LEU A 523 10.55 -9.17 10.02
CA LEU A 523 11.43 -8.75 11.12
C LEU A 523 10.98 -9.30 12.47
N ASP A 524 9.68 -9.24 12.78
CA ASP A 524 9.10 -9.80 14.00
C ASP A 524 9.27 -11.34 14.08
N MET A 525 9.34 -12.01 12.93
CA MET A 525 9.63 -13.44 12.79
C MET A 525 11.14 -13.76 12.73
N GLY A 526 12.03 -12.77 12.90
CA GLY A 526 13.46 -13.00 13.04
C GLY A 526 14.27 -13.06 11.75
N LEU A 527 13.72 -12.64 10.60
CA LEU A 527 14.45 -12.51 9.33
C LEU A 527 15.33 -11.23 9.30
N SER A 528 16.20 -11.12 10.29
CA SER A 528 17.19 -10.07 10.47
C SER A 528 18.38 -10.64 11.24
N PRO A 529 19.60 -10.09 11.14
CA PRO A 529 20.76 -10.67 11.82
C PRO A 529 20.57 -10.80 13.34
N ARG A 530 20.07 -9.72 13.97
CA ARG A 530 20.00 -9.55 15.43
C ARG A 530 18.62 -9.80 16.04
N LEU A 531 17.58 -9.95 15.22
CA LEU A 531 16.22 -10.23 15.72
C LEU A 531 15.93 -11.73 15.74
N ARG A 532 14.97 -12.12 16.58
CA ARG A 532 14.46 -13.48 16.74
C ARG A 532 12.92 -13.45 16.68
N PRO A 533 12.27 -14.59 16.39
CA PRO A 533 10.82 -14.68 16.41
C PRO A 533 10.21 -14.10 17.68
N GLY A 534 9.05 -13.46 17.54
CA GLY A 534 8.35 -12.85 18.67
C GLY A 534 8.93 -11.52 19.11
N ARG A 535 9.62 -10.79 18.21
CA ARG A 535 10.35 -9.57 18.57
C ARG A 535 11.46 -9.85 19.61
N GLY A 536 12.09 -11.02 19.58
CA GLY A 536 13.26 -11.29 20.40
C GLY A 536 14.50 -10.58 19.86
N PHE A 537 15.46 -10.28 20.73
CA PHE A 537 16.74 -9.65 20.36
C PHE A 537 17.93 -10.48 20.86
N ASP A 538 18.99 -10.56 20.04
CA ASP A 538 20.25 -11.20 20.37
C ASP A 538 21.43 -10.27 20.08
N ALA A 539 22.00 -9.71 21.15
CA ALA A 539 23.14 -8.79 21.09
C ALA A 539 24.44 -9.45 20.64
N ALA A 540 24.55 -10.78 20.76
CA ALA A 540 25.74 -11.55 20.40
C ALA A 540 25.72 -11.99 18.92
N ALA A 541 24.64 -11.71 18.18
CA ALA A 541 24.54 -12.07 16.78
C ALA A 541 25.44 -11.17 15.90
N HIS A 542 26.15 -11.79 14.96
CA HIS A 542 27.14 -11.14 14.08
C HIS A 542 26.83 -11.38 12.58
N GLY A 543 25.55 -11.58 12.24
CA GLY A 543 25.12 -11.77 10.86
C GLY A 543 25.22 -10.51 10.00
N ARG A 544 25.26 -10.70 8.68
CA ARG A 544 25.34 -9.64 7.67
C ARG A 544 23.96 -9.21 7.16
N ASP A 545 23.78 -7.91 6.95
CA ASP A 545 22.63 -7.36 6.20
C ASP A 545 22.76 -7.63 4.69
N THR A 546 21.78 -7.20 3.88
CA THR A 546 21.80 -7.45 2.44
C THR A 546 23.10 -6.98 1.76
N PHE A 547 23.56 -5.75 1.97
CA PHE A 547 24.74 -5.24 1.25
C PHE A 547 26.02 -5.96 1.69
N ALA A 548 26.20 -6.15 3.00
CA ALA A 548 27.33 -6.92 3.51
C ALA A 548 27.30 -8.39 3.03
N GLN A 549 26.12 -8.98 2.82
CA GLN A 549 25.99 -10.28 2.18
C GLN A 549 26.41 -10.24 0.70
N LEU A 550 26.02 -9.23 -0.07
CA LEU A 550 26.46 -9.10 -1.48
C LEU A 550 27.97 -8.97 -1.60
N GLU A 551 28.61 -8.16 -0.75
CA GLU A 551 30.07 -8.05 -0.68
C GLU A 551 30.73 -9.38 -0.31
N ALA A 552 30.16 -10.10 0.68
CA ALA A 552 30.65 -11.42 1.08
C ALA A 552 30.47 -12.46 -0.04
N MET A 553 29.40 -12.39 -0.81
CA MET A 553 29.18 -13.25 -1.97
C MET A 553 30.19 -12.95 -3.07
N ALA A 554 30.37 -11.67 -3.44
CA ALA A 554 31.30 -11.25 -4.47
C ALA A 554 32.77 -11.58 -4.13
N SER A 555 33.14 -11.54 -2.85
CA SER A 555 34.47 -11.94 -2.36
C SER A 555 34.65 -13.44 -2.15
N GLY A 556 33.58 -14.24 -2.25
CA GLY A 556 33.59 -15.69 -2.02
C GLY A 556 33.53 -16.11 -0.55
N ALA A 557 33.36 -15.17 0.39
CA ALA A 557 33.14 -15.45 1.80
C ALA A 557 31.75 -16.07 2.07
N GLN A 558 30.75 -15.75 1.26
CA GLN A 558 29.40 -16.35 1.28
C GLN A 558 29.16 -17.14 -0.01
N ARG A 559 29.30 -18.47 0.09
CA ARG A 559 29.32 -19.41 -1.04
C ARG A 559 27.93 -19.89 -1.47
N ALA A 560 26.92 -19.81 -0.62
CA ALA A 560 25.55 -20.15 -0.97
C ALA A 560 24.56 -19.13 -0.39
N THR A 561 23.52 -18.81 -1.16
CA THR A 561 22.51 -17.82 -0.77
C THR A 561 21.12 -18.26 -1.18
N VAL A 562 20.17 -18.16 -0.25
CA VAL A 562 18.75 -18.37 -0.52
C VAL A 562 18.06 -17.02 -0.75
N ILE A 563 17.43 -16.84 -1.91
CA ILE A 563 16.64 -15.66 -2.22
C ILE A 563 15.18 -15.96 -1.91
N LEU A 564 14.62 -15.27 -0.91
CA LEU A 564 13.27 -15.51 -0.41
C LEU A 564 12.29 -14.47 -0.95
N GLY A 565 11.39 -14.91 -1.82
CA GLY A 565 10.24 -14.13 -2.26
C GLY A 565 10.60 -12.78 -2.89
N GLY A 566 10.91 -12.79 -4.17
CA GLY A 566 11.15 -11.58 -4.95
C GLY A 566 12.24 -11.75 -6.01
N CYS A 567 12.53 -10.65 -6.70
CA CYS A 567 13.63 -10.54 -7.65
C CYS A 567 14.66 -9.55 -7.08
N LEU A 568 15.82 -10.04 -6.65
CA LEU A 568 16.88 -9.24 -6.04
C LEU A 568 17.30 -8.07 -6.94
N LEU A 569 17.56 -8.34 -8.22
CA LEU A 569 17.99 -7.34 -9.21
C LEU A 569 16.92 -6.29 -9.51
N GLY A 570 15.64 -6.64 -9.30
CA GLY A 570 14.52 -5.71 -9.46
C GLY A 570 14.24 -4.82 -8.25
N ASN A 571 14.90 -5.07 -7.11
CA ASN A 571 14.69 -4.32 -5.86
C ASN A 571 15.91 -3.50 -5.43
N LEU A 572 17.09 -3.78 -5.98
CA LEU A 572 18.33 -3.09 -5.64
C LEU A 572 18.69 -2.01 -6.64
N ALA A 573 19.24 -0.93 -6.10
CA ALA A 573 19.81 0.14 -6.88
C ALA A 573 21.22 -0.23 -7.42
N GLU A 574 22.01 -0.96 -6.61
CA GLU A 574 23.34 -1.46 -6.96
C GLU A 574 23.31 -2.77 -7.74
N GLN A 575 22.91 -2.70 -9.00
CA GLN A 575 22.78 -3.90 -9.84
C GLN A 575 24.13 -4.56 -10.17
N ASP A 576 25.22 -3.80 -10.28
CA ASP A 576 26.54 -4.35 -10.64
C ASP A 576 27.10 -5.23 -9.51
N LEU A 577 27.08 -4.73 -8.27
CA LEU A 577 27.46 -5.52 -7.09
C LEU A 577 26.57 -6.75 -6.94
N ALA A 578 25.25 -6.58 -7.07
CA ALA A 578 24.31 -7.70 -6.98
C ALA A 578 24.55 -8.76 -8.07
N THR A 579 24.86 -8.35 -9.30
CA THR A 579 25.17 -9.27 -10.41
C THR A 579 26.48 -10.01 -10.18
N ALA A 580 27.51 -9.31 -9.72
CA ALA A 580 28.79 -9.92 -9.36
C ALA A 580 28.63 -10.93 -8.21
N ALA A 581 27.89 -10.56 -7.17
CA ALA A 581 27.55 -11.40 -6.03
C ALA A 581 26.80 -12.69 -6.45
N LEU A 582 25.72 -12.54 -7.23
CA LEU A 582 24.92 -13.67 -7.74
C LEU A 582 25.74 -14.60 -8.63
N THR A 583 26.73 -14.09 -9.36
CA THR A 583 27.60 -14.90 -10.21
C THR A 583 28.66 -15.67 -9.40
N ALA A 584 29.11 -15.11 -8.27
CA ALA A 584 30.15 -15.69 -7.42
C ALA A 584 29.63 -16.69 -6.37
N SER A 585 28.32 -16.71 -6.10
CA SER A 585 27.68 -17.54 -5.08
C SER A 585 26.75 -18.59 -5.70
N ARG A 586 26.49 -19.70 -4.99
CA ARG A 586 25.42 -20.62 -5.33
C ARG A 586 24.06 -20.03 -4.94
N VAL A 587 23.11 -20.01 -5.86
CA VAL A 587 21.84 -19.29 -5.67
C VAL A 587 20.67 -20.25 -5.71
N ILE A 588 19.91 -20.29 -4.61
CA ILE A 588 18.63 -20.99 -4.50
C ILE A 588 17.54 -19.93 -4.45
N ALA A 589 16.70 -19.86 -5.48
CA ALA A 589 15.62 -18.88 -5.57
C ALA A 589 14.28 -19.50 -5.21
N VAL A 590 13.60 -18.93 -4.21
CA VAL A 590 12.25 -19.32 -3.79
C VAL A 590 11.29 -18.24 -4.26
N THR A 591 10.60 -18.50 -5.38
CA THR A 591 9.76 -17.50 -6.05
C THR A 591 8.68 -18.15 -6.90
N GLY A 592 7.50 -17.51 -6.97
CA GLY A 592 6.44 -17.89 -7.90
C GLY A 592 6.47 -17.15 -9.22
N HIS A 593 7.32 -16.12 -9.36
CA HIS A 593 7.47 -15.33 -10.58
C HIS A 593 8.88 -15.48 -11.16
N GLY A 594 8.96 -15.39 -12.48
CA GLY A 594 10.19 -15.16 -13.20
C GLY A 594 10.80 -13.79 -12.92
N GLY A 595 12.00 -13.56 -13.45
CA GLY A 595 12.70 -12.31 -13.28
C GLY A 595 14.21 -12.43 -13.50
N ALA A 596 14.88 -11.29 -13.65
CA ALA A 596 16.30 -11.21 -13.97
C ALA A 596 17.21 -12.01 -13.01
N THR A 597 16.85 -12.11 -11.72
CA THR A 597 17.63 -12.92 -10.75
C THR A 597 17.71 -14.40 -11.14
N LEU A 598 16.73 -14.95 -11.86
CA LEU A 598 16.75 -16.35 -12.29
C LEU A 598 17.82 -16.64 -13.35
N ALA A 599 18.40 -15.63 -13.99
CA ALA A 599 19.57 -15.79 -14.84
C ALA A 599 20.76 -16.41 -14.08
N HIS A 600 20.84 -16.21 -12.76
CA HIS A 600 21.94 -16.66 -11.90
C HIS A 600 21.54 -17.82 -10.95
N ALA A 601 20.27 -18.21 -10.89
CA ALA A 601 19.81 -19.26 -9.98
C ALA A 601 20.37 -20.64 -10.37
N ASP A 602 20.90 -21.40 -9.42
CA ASP A 602 21.25 -22.82 -9.59
C ASP A 602 20.03 -23.71 -9.37
N VAL A 603 19.17 -23.36 -8.41
CA VAL A 603 17.90 -24.03 -8.11
C VAL A 603 16.79 -22.99 -7.99
N VAL A 604 15.62 -23.29 -8.56
CA VAL A 604 14.40 -22.49 -8.40
C VAL A 604 13.30 -23.37 -7.81
N LEU A 605 12.77 -22.95 -6.66
CA LEU A 605 11.68 -23.60 -5.96
C LEU A 605 10.40 -22.75 -6.12
N PRO A 606 9.35 -23.27 -6.78
CA PRO A 606 8.14 -22.52 -7.05
C PRO A 606 7.34 -22.30 -5.78
N ALA A 607 7.10 -21.03 -5.44
CA ALA A 607 6.31 -20.63 -4.29
C ALA A 607 4.95 -20.04 -4.72
N SER A 608 3.90 -20.26 -3.93
CA SER A 608 2.63 -19.55 -4.07
C SER A 608 2.84 -18.04 -4.00
N VAL A 609 1.99 -17.22 -4.62
CA VAL A 609 2.13 -15.74 -4.59
C VAL A 609 0.88 -15.05 -4.03
N GLN A 610 0.79 -13.73 -4.19
CA GLN A 610 -0.38 -12.95 -3.79
C GLN A 610 -1.68 -13.57 -4.33
N HIS A 611 -2.73 -13.63 -3.50
CA HIS A 611 -4.03 -14.26 -3.76
C HIS A 611 -4.05 -15.79 -3.89
N GLU A 612 -2.89 -16.46 -3.87
CA GLU A 612 -2.76 -17.93 -3.77
C GLU A 612 -2.34 -18.38 -2.37
N ARG A 613 -1.66 -17.51 -1.63
CA ARG A 613 -1.18 -17.77 -0.27
C ARG A 613 -2.29 -17.66 0.76
N ALA A 614 -2.21 -18.54 1.76
CA ALA A 614 -2.92 -18.43 3.04
C ALA A 614 -1.91 -18.11 4.16
N GLY A 615 -2.34 -17.38 5.19
CA GLY A 615 -1.50 -17.05 6.34
C GLY A 615 -1.81 -15.67 6.89
N THR A 616 -0.88 -15.11 7.66
CA THR A 616 -0.99 -13.75 8.19
C THR A 616 0.11 -12.84 7.65
N VAL A 617 -0.18 -11.55 7.58
CA VAL A 617 0.82 -10.50 7.30
C VAL A 617 0.66 -9.37 8.29
N THR A 618 1.77 -8.69 8.56
CA THR A 618 1.87 -7.57 9.49
C THR A 618 2.23 -6.30 8.75
N ASN A 619 1.28 -5.36 8.76
CA ASN A 619 1.42 -4.09 8.06
C ASN A 619 2.34 -3.09 8.81
N LEU A 620 2.48 -1.88 8.27
CA LEU A 620 3.37 -0.82 8.75
C LEU A 620 3.08 -0.32 10.17
N GLU A 621 1.85 -0.51 10.68
CA GLU A 621 1.49 -0.14 12.07
C GLU A 621 1.60 -1.32 13.04
N GLY A 622 2.10 -2.47 12.58
CA GLY A 622 2.18 -3.68 13.38
C GLY A 622 0.87 -4.46 13.49
N ARG A 623 -0.09 -4.22 12.60
CA ARG A 623 -1.36 -4.95 12.57
C ARG A 623 -1.22 -6.26 11.81
N VAL A 624 -1.44 -7.36 12.51
CA VAL A 624 -1.53 -8.71 11.96
C VAL A 624 -2.92 -8.91 11.35
N THR A 625 -2.95 -9.30 10.09
CA THR A 625 -4.19 -9.52 9.32
C THR A 625 -4.10 -10.81 8.53
N ALA A 626 -5.24 -11.50 8.37
CA ALA A 626 -5.32 -12.70 7.56
C ALA A 626 -5.24 -12.38 6.06
N VAL A 627 -4.50 -13.22 5.33
CA VAL A 627 -4.50 -13.33 3.88
C VAL A 627 -5.20 -14.63 3.54
N ALA A 628 -6.34 -14.52 2.84
CA ALA A 628 -7.07 -15.67 2.34
C ALA A 628 -6.77 -15.88 0.84
N PRO A 629 -6.56 -17.13 0.40
CA PRO A 629 -6.38 -17.45 -0.99
C PRO A 629 -7.72 -17.43 -1.74
N LYS A 630 -7.73 -16.93 -2.98
CA LYS A 630 -8.90 -16.95 -3.88
C LYS A 630 -8.75 -17.91 -5.05
N ILE A 631 -7.51 -18.07 -5.52
CA ILE A 631 -7.16 -18.96 -6.63
C ILE A 631 -6.15 -20.00 -6.15
N SER A 632 -6.12 -21.14 -6.83
CA SER A 632 -5.12 -22.18 -6.62
C SER A 632 -3.80 -21.78 -7.26
N ALA A 633 -2.69 -22.05 -6.59
CA ALA A 633 -1.37 -21.84 -7.17
C ALA A 633 -1.17 -22.71 -8.44
N PRO A 634 -0.52 -22.18 -9.49
CA PRO A 634 -0.37 -22.90 -10.74
C PRO A 634 0.64 -24.04 -10.64
N GLY A 635 0.36 -25.14 -11.35
CA GLY A 635 1.24 -26.31 -11.42
C GLY A 635 1.45 -26.98 -10.06
N SER A 636 2.70 -27.00 -9.61
CA SER A 636 3.16 -27.67 -8.39
C SER A 636 3.76 -26.70 -7.37
N ALA A 637 3.48 -25.39 -7.47
CA ALA A 637 3.96 -24.38 -6.53
C ALA A 637 3.42 -24.62 -5.11
N TRP A 638 4.28 -24.46 -4.11
CA TRP A 638 3.96 -24.74 -2.70
C TRP A 638 3.92 -23.48 -1.83
N PRO A 639 3.20 -23.51 -0.70
CA PRO A 639 3.35 -22.50 0.35
C PRO A 639 4.77 -22.50 0.90
N ASP A 640 5.27 -21.32 1.28
CA ASP A 640 6.64 -21.13 1.79
C ASP A 640 6.96 -22.03 3.00
N VAL A 641 5.97 -22.29 3.87
CA VAL A 641 6.09 -23.20 5.03
C VAL A 641 6.45 -24.62 4.59
N ALA A 642 5.78 -25.14 3.55
CA ALA A 642 6.02 -26.48 3.04
C ALA A 642 7.41 -26.59 2.40
N ILE A 643 7.82 -25.57 1.64
CA ILE A 643 9.16 -25.55 1.01
C ILE A 643 10.26 -25.61 2.07
N ALA A 644 10.16 -24.79 3.13
CA ALA A 644 11.14 -24.78 4.21
C ALA A 644 11.16 -26.10 5.00
N ALA A 645 9.99 -26.67 5.31
CA ALA A 645 9.89 -27.94 6.03
C ALA A 645 10.46 -29.12 5.23
N GLU A 646 10.12 -29.25 3.95
CA GLU A 646 10.62 -30.32 3.09
C GLU A 646 12.13 -30.17 2.79
N LEU A 647 12.62 -28.94 2.69
CA LEU A 647 14.06 -28.69 2.57
C LEU A 647 14.83 -29.08 3.84
N ALA A 648 14.22 -28.89 5.02
CA ALA A 648 14.79 -29.39 6.27
C ALA A 648 14.84 -30.93 6.29
N LEU A 649 13.81 -31.60 5.80
CA LEU A 649 13.81 -33.07 5.70
C LEU A 649 14.91 -33.56 4.74
N ALA A 650 15.11 -32.90 3.60
CA ALA A 650 16.24 -33.16 2.69
C ALA A 650 17.62 -32.82 3.30
N TRP A 651 17.63 -31.95 4.32
CA TRP A 651 18.81 -31.68 5.15
C TRP A 651 19.05 -32.78 6.20
N GLY A 652 18.01 -33.51 6.60
CA GLY A 652 18.05 -34.57 7.62
C GLY A 652 17.43 -34.17 8.97
N GLU A 653 16.74 -33.04 9.04
CA GLU A 653 16.09 -32.51 10.25
C GLU A 653 14.59 -32.30 10.01
N ASP A 654 13.77 -32.33 11.08
CA ASP A 654 12.33 -32.07 11.00
C ASP A 654 12.00 -30.76 11.73
N LEU A 655 11.37 -29.81 11.03
CA LEU A 655 10.95 -28.53 11.65
C LEU A 655 9.71 -28.68 12.54
N GLY A 656 8.98 -29.79 12.43
CA GLY A 656 7.70 -30.00 13.10
C GLY A 656 6.57 -29.09 12.58
N LEU A 657 6.67 -28.63 11.33
CA LEU A 657 5.74 -27.72 10.68
C LEU A 657 5.08 -28.39 9.48
N THR A 658 3.84 -28.88 9.63
CA THR A 658 3.12 -29.64 8.59
C THR A 658 2.07 -28.82 7.83
N SER A 659 1.64 -27.67 8.37
CA SER A 659 0.69 -26.77 7.70
C SER A 659 0.90 -25.31 8.11
N VAL A 660 0.26 -24.38 7.38
CA VAL A 660 0.25 -22.95 7.73
C VAL A 660 -0.42 -22.73 9.09
N GLU A 661 -1.54 -23.40 9.35
CA GLU A 661 -2.28 -23.30 10.62
C GLU A 661 -1.46 -23.84 11.79
N GLN A 662 -0.78 -24.97 11.62
CA GLN A 662 0.12 -25.49 12.65
C GLN A 662 1.30 -24.54 12.88
N CYS A 663 1.86 -23.95 11.82
CA CYS A 663 2.91 -22.95 11.96
C CYS A 663 2.41 -21.72 12.73
N ALA A 664 1.22 -21.22 12.41
CA ALA A 664 0.59 -20.12 13.12
C ALA A 664 0.33 -20.46 14.61
N GLN A 665 -0.09 -21.69 14.91
CA GLN A 665 -0.24 -22.17 16.27
C GLN A 665 1.09 -22.13 17.02
N VAL A 666 2.16 -22.67 16.42
CA VAL A 666 3.50 -22.69 17.03
C VAL A 666 4.02 -21.27 17.24
N ILE A 667 3.82 -20.36 16.29
CA ILE A 667 4.16 -18.94 16.43
C ILE A 667 3.47 -18.37 17.67
N GLU A 668 2.14 -18.53 17.77
CA GLU A 668 1.35 -17.95 18.85
C GLU A 668 1.72 -18.54 20.23
N GLU A 669 1.88 -19.86 20.32
CA GLU A 669 2.24 -20.55 21.56
C GLU A 669 3.66 -20.20 22.04
N THR A 670 4.62 -20.07 21.12
CA THR A 670 6.04 -19.85 21.48
C THR A 670 6.39 -18.38 21.66
N THR A 671 5.64 -17.46 21.05
CA THR A 671 6.00 -16.03 21.02
C THR A 671 4.91 -15.10 21.55
N GLY A 672 3.65 -15.55 21.66
CA GLY A 672 2.50 -14.69 21.92
C GLY A 672 2.10 -13.80 20.73
N TYR A 673 2.66 -14.02 19.54
CA TYR A 673 2.29 -13.29 18.33
C TYR A 673 0.96 -13.80 17.77
N ALA A 674 0.00 -12.90 17.52
CA ALA A 674 -1.38 -13.25 17.18
C ALA A 674 -1.54 -13.76 15.73
N ALA A 675 -1.01 -14.95 15.45
CA ALA A 675 -1.07 -15.58 14.14
C ALA A 675 -2.32 -16.47 13.99
N LEU A 676 -2.46 -17.49 14.83
CA LEU A 676 -3.58 -18.44 14.74
C LEU A 676 -4.92 -17.77 15.05
N SER A 677 -4.96 -16.94 16.08
CA SER A 677 -6.15 -16.19 16.49
C SER A 677 -6.70 -15.32 15.35
N VAL A 678 -5.81 -14.65 14.58
CA VAL A 678 -6.20 -13.83 13.43
C VAL A 678 -6.61 -14.67 12.22
N LEU A 679 -6.01 -15.86 12.04
CA LEU A 679 -6.43 -16.79 10.98
C LEU A 679 -7.85 -17.32 11.21
N GLN A 680 -8.18 -17.64 12.46
CA GLN A 680 -9.46 -18.26 12.83
C GLN A 680 -10.61 -17.26 12.97
N ASP A 681 -10.34 -16.04 13.42
CA ASP A 681 -11.36 -15.00 13.57
C ASP A 681 -11.09 -13.78 12.69
N GLN A 682 -11.93 -13.62 11.67
CA GLN A 682 -11.89 -12.49 10.73
C GLN A 682 -13.01 -11.48 10.96
N SER A 683 -13.66 -11.49 12.14
CA SER A 683 -14.75 -10.57 12.49
C SER A 683 -14.28 -9.13 12.71
N PHE A 684 -12.97 -8.93 12.90
CA PHE A 684 -12.29 -7.66 13.11
C PHE A 684 -11.21 -7.42 12.05
N ASP A 685 -10.68 -6.19 12.00
CA ASP A 685 -9.72 -5.75 10.98
C ASP A 685 -8.25 -6.11 11.28
N GLY A 686 -8.00 -7.12 12.14
CA GLY A 686 -6.68 -7.54 12.60
C GLY A 686 -6.28 -7.04 14.00
N VAL A 687 -5.20 -7.59 14.55
CA VAL A 687 -4.66 -7.28 15.90
C VAL A 687 -3.37 -6.48 15.79
N VAL A 688 -3.21 -5.39 16.54
CA VAL A 688 -1.96 -4.61 16.60
C VAL A 688 -1.03 -5.18 17.67
N MET A 689 0.17 -5.60 17.29
CA MET A 689 1.09 -6.27 18.21
C MET A 689 1.70 -5.34 19.26
N GLY A 690 1.80 -5.84 20.50
CA GLY A 690 2.47 -5.15 21.61
C GLY A 690 1.71 -3.95 22.16
N ARG A 691 0.40 -3.84 21.88
CA ARG A 691 -0.46 -2.75 22.34
C ARG A 691 -1.87 -3.27 22.64
N GLU A 692 -2.46 -2.78 23.72
CA GLU A 692 -3.91 -2.89 23.92
C GLU A 692 -4.60 -1.91 22.96
N VAL A 693 -5.01 -2.42 21.80
CA VAL A 693 -5.89 -1.71 20.88
C VAL A 693 -7.21 -2.45 20.87
N THR A 694 -8.29 -1.77 21.23
CA THR A 694 -9.64 -2.34 21.15
C THR A 694 -9.91 -2.74 19.69
N PRO A 695 -10.13 -4.03 19.39
CA PRO A 695 -10.49 -4.45 18.04
C PRO A 695 -11.75 -3.70 17.61
N VAL A 696 -11.68 -3.01 16.47
CA VAL A 696 -12.84 -2.33 15.90
C VAL A 696 -13.65 -3.37 15.15
N ALA A 697 -14.88 -3.60 15.60
CA ALA A 697 -15.81 -4.48 14.89
C ALA A 697 -16.09 -3.90 13.49
N ARG A 698 -16.14 -4.79 12.48
CA ARG A 698 -16.46 -4.34 11.13
C ARG A 698 -17.85 -3.75 11.06
N ARG A 699 -17.96 -2.59 10.39
CA ARG A 699 -19.24 -2.01 10.02
C ARG A 699 -19.89 -2.84 8.93
N ALA A 700 -21.23 -2.87 8.91
CA ALA A 700 -21.94 -3.36 7.75
C ALA A 700 -21.55 -2.51 6.53
N MET A 701 -21.20 -3.17 5.42
CA MET A 701 -20.86 -2.47 4.18
C MET A 701 -22.14 -1.90 3.56
N ASP A 702 -22.15 -0.60 3.28
CA ASP A 702 -23.19 0.01 2.46
C ASP A 702 -23.04 -0.49 1.01
N PRO A 703 -23.96 -1.32 0.48
CA PRO A 703 -23.88 -1.84 -0.89
C PRO A 703 -23.94 -0.72 -1.93
N MET A 704 -24.44 0.46 -1.56
CA MET A 704 -24.39 1.64 -2.42
C MET A 704 -23.01 2.25 -2.48
N ALA A 705 -22.29 2.33 -1.37
CA ALA A 705 -20.95 2.89 -1.31
C ALA A 705 -19.92 1.92 -1.91
N PHE A 706 -20.14 0.63 -1.72
CA PHE A 706 -19.26 -0.47 -2.14
C PHE A 706 -19.99 -1.46 -3.05
N PRO A 707 -20.52 -1.04 -4.22
CA PRO A 707 -21.29 -1.92 -5.07
C PRO A 707 -20.41 -3.04 -5.62
N GLY A 708 -20.99 -4.23 -5.76
CA GLY A 708 -20.27 -5.43 -6.20
C GLY A 708 -19.51 -6.17 -5.10
N ILE A 709 -19.40 -5.61 -3.89
CA ILE A 709 -18.89 -6.32 -2.72
C ILE A 709 -20.07 -6.95 -1.98
N ARG A 710 -20.28 -8.25 -2.19
CA ARG A 710 -21.19 -9.03 -1.34
C ARG A 710 -20.48 -9.26 -0.01
N SER A 711 -21.11 -8.99 1.14
CA SER A 711 -20.49 -9.35 2.43
C SER A 711 -20.27 -10.87 2.44
N THR A 712 -19.08 -11.31 2.84
CA THR A 712 -18.71 -12.74 2.88
C THR A 712 -19.65 -13.55 3.77
N LYS A 713 -20.24 -12.92 4.79
CA LYS A 713 -21.31 -13.48 5.65
C LYS A 713 -22.67 -13.59 4.96
N THR A 714 -22.87 -12.94 3.82
CA THR A 714 -24.17 -12.93 3.08
C THR A 714 -24.26 -14.03 2.03
N VAL A 715 -23.21 -14.84 1.83
CA VAL A 715 -23.28 -16.08 1.00
C VAL A 715 -24.04 -17.21 1.74
N GLY A 716 -25.00 -16.82 2.58
CA GLY A 716 -25.75 -17.60 3.55
C GLY A 716 -26.16 -16.67 4.70
N LEU A 717 -27.32 -16.02 4.58
CA LEU A 717 -27.84 -15.08 5.58
C LEU A 717 -27.76 -15.67 7.01
N GLY A 718 -27.10 -14.93 7.91
CA GLY A 718 -27.14 -15.16 9.35
C GLY A 718 -26.64 -13.93 10.12
N GLU A 719 -27.41 -13.51 11.13
CA GLU A 719 -27.16 -12.32 11.95
C GLU A 719 -25.78 -12.32 12.63
N SER A 720 -25.25 -11.12 12.88
CA SER A 720 -24.17 -10.96 13.86
C SER A 720 -24.74 -11.15 15.27
N THR A 721 -24.73 -12.38 15.78
CA THR A 721 -24.93 -12.61 17.21
C THR A 721 -23.66 -12.18 17.93
N GLY A 722 -23.63 -10.90 18.32
CA GLY A 722 -22.55 -10.32 19.08
C GLY A 722 -22.43 -10.98 20.45
N VAL A 723 -21.42 -11.82 20.61
CA VAL A 723 -20.75 -12.06 21.89
C VAL A 723 -19.26 -12.25 21.59
N THR A 724 -18.45 -11.26 21.97
CA THR A 724 -16.99 -11.36 21.96
C THR A 724 -16.54 -12.08 23.23
N VAL A 725 -15.74 -13.13 23.08
CA VAL A 725 -14.85 -13.62 24.13
C VAL A 725 -13.54 -12.85 23.96
N LEU A 726 -13.17 -12.05 24.95
CA LEU A 726 -11.84 -11.44 25.02
C LEU A 726 -10.84 -12.58 25.25
N LEU A 727 -9.99 -12.87 24.26
CA LEU A 727 -8.76 -13.60 24.51
C LEU A 727 -7.78 -12.60 25.12
N ASP A 728 -7.63 -12.71 26.43
CA ASP A 728 -6.65 -11.93 27.19
C ASP A 728 -5.26 -12.37 26.72
N ALA A 729 -4.54 -11.50 26.01
CA ALA A 729 -3.17 -11.76 25.53
C ALA A 729 -2.20 -12.11 26.69
N ALA A 730 -2.61 -11.84 27.93
CA ALA A 730 -1.91 -12.18 29.15
C ALA A 730 -2.05 -13.67 29.59
N THR A 731 -2.93 -14.46 28.97
CA THR A 731 -3.20 -15.86 29.42
C THR A 731 -2.45 -16.94 28.65
N VAL A 732 -1.78 -16.62 27.55
CA VAL A 732 -0.79 -17.53 26.96
C VAL A 732 0.49 -17.35 27.75
N ALA A 733 0.83 -18.34 28.58
CA ALA A 733 2.12 -18.41 29.24
C ALA A 733 3.21 -18.51 28.17
N SER A 734 3.69 -17.36 27.70
CA SER A 734 4.77 -17.27 26.72
C SER A 734 6.01 -17.94 27.30
N THR A 735 6.50 -18.98 26.62
CA THR A 735 7.81 -19.57 26.90
C THR A 735 8.95 -18.76 26.26
N ALA A 736 8.69 -17.55 25.75
CA ALA A 736 9.70 -16.75 25.08
C ALA A 736 10.86 -16.43 26.04
N THR A 737 12.03 -17.00 25.73
CA THR A 737 13.27 -16.83 26.50
C THR A 737 14.04 -15.58 26.08
N THR A 738 13.59 -14.84 25.06
CA THR A 738 14.30 -13.70 24.47
C THR A 738 13.58 -12.39 24.81
N SER A 739 14.32 -11.45 25.42
CA SER A 739 13.84 -10.08 25.62
C SER A 739 13.90 -9.30 24.30
N GLY A 740 12.97 -8.38 24.09
CA GLY A 740 13.04 -7.44 22.96
C GLY A 740 14.18 -6.43 23.12
N ALA A 741 14.58 -5.82 22.01
CA ALA A 741 15.61 -4.79 22.02
C ALA A 741 15.16 -3.54 22.80
N THR A 742 16.12 -2.86 23.40
CA THR A 742 15.96 -1.59 24.10
C THR A 742 16.71 -0.48 23.37
N ARG A 743 16.45 0.78 23.74
CA ARG A 743 17.14 1.93 23.13
C ARG A 743 18.66 1.87 23.26
N SER A 744 19.20 1.30 24.33
CA SER A 744 20.64 1.13 24.52
C SER A 744 21.28 0.10 23.57
N ASP A 745 20.48 -0.74 22.94
CA ASP A 745 20.95 -1.76 21.98
C ASP A 745 21.11 -1.20 20.55
N VAL A 746 20.50 -0.04 20.28
CA VAL A 746 20.59 0.65 19.00
C VAL A 746 22.01 1.16 18.82
N ARG A 747 22.64 0.77 17.70
CA ARG A 747 23.98 1.23 17.31
C ARG A 747 23.87 1.95 15.98
N VAL A 748 23.69 3.27 16.03
CA VAL A 748 23.79 4.11 14.83
C VAL A 748 25.21 4.66 14.75
N GLU A 749 25.99 4.13 13.82
CA GLU A 749 27.30 4.68 13.52
C GLU A 749 27.15 5.98 12.73
N LYS A 750 27.89 7.01 13.13
CA LYS A 750 27.93 8.26 12.39
C LYS A 750 28.71 8.08 11.10
N VAL A 751 28.16 8.61 10.02
CA VAL A 751 28.79 8.62 8.71
C VAL A 751 29.38 10.00 8.45
N ASP A 752 30.61 10.05 7.94
CA ASP A 752 31.22 11.31 7.51
C ASP A 752 30.58 11.75 6.19
N VAL A 753 29.79 12.83 6.24
CA VAL A 753 29.09 13.36 5.06
C VAL A 753 29.97 14.43 4.42
N PRO A 754 30.41 14.26 3.16
CA PRO A 754 31.22 15.26 2.48
C PRO A 754 30.46 16.59 2.35
N LEU A 755 31.17 17.72 2.42
CA LEU A 755 30.57 19.04 2.19
C LEU A 755 29.92 19.14 0.82
N ALA A 756 28.89 19.99 0.70
CA ALA A 756 28.22 20.22 -0.57
C ALA A 756 29.18 20.93 -1.54
N ASP A 757 29.43 20.32 -2.70
CA ASP A 757 30.19 20.91 -3.80
C ASP A 757 29.28 21.85 -4.60
N ALA A 758 29.74 23.08 -4.86
CA ALA A 758 28.97 24.06 -5.64
C ALA A 758 28.80 23.67 -7.12
N TYR A 759 29.63 22.75 -7.62
CA TYR A 759 29.61 22.26 -9.00
C TYR A 759 29.03 20.85 -9.15
N ALA A 760 28.58 20.22 -8.05
CA ALA A 760 27.95 18.91 -8.08
C ALA A 760 26.54 18.97 -7.46
N LEU A 761 25.67 18.08 -7.93
CA LEU A 761 24.32 17.90 -7.43
C LEU A 761 24.27 16.61 -6.61
N ARG A 762 23.77 16.69 -5.38
CA ARG A 762 23.51 15.49 -4.58
C ARG A 762 22.31 14.74 -5.13
N LEU A 763 22.44 13.43 -5.33
CA LEU A 763 21.41 12.59 -5.90
C LEU A 763 20.37 12.19 -4.85
N VAL A 764 19.10 12.37 -5.20
CA VAL A 764 17.95 11.78 -4.55
C VAL A 764 17.40 10.69 -5.46
N LEU A 765 17.60 9.43 -5.08
CA LEU A 765 17.05 8.30 -5.79
C LEU A 765 15.70 7.93 -5.17
N ALA A 766 14.63 8.43 -5.81
CA ALA A 766 13.27 8.28 -5.35
C ALA A 766 12.61 7.02 -5.94
N ARG A 767 11.63 6.48 -5.22
CA ARG A 767 10.81 5.36 -5.71
C ARG A 767 9.56 5.87 -6.44
N ARG A 768 9.02 5.03 -7.32
CA ARG A 768 7.75 5.27 -8.01
C ARG A 768 6.74 4.16 -7.71
N LEU A 769 5.45 4.48 -7.79
CA LEU A 769 4.38 3.48 -7.73
C LEU A 769 4.49 2.54 -8.95
N TYR A 770 4.58 3.15 -10.13
CA TYR A 770 4.80 2.51 -11.42
C TYR A 770 6.30 2.42 -11.71
N ASP A 771 6.87 1.32 -11.26
CA ASP A 771 8.27 0.95 -11.50
C ASP A 771 8.34 -0.29 -12.39
N ARG A 772 9.55 -0.72 -12.74
CA ARG A 772 9.82 -2.01 -13.36
C ARG A 772 9.91 -3.14 -12.32
N GLY A 773 9.13 -3.08 -11.24
CA GLY A 773 8.96 -4.22 -10.34
C GLY A 773 8.23 -5.37 -11.03
N ILE A 774 8.38 -6.61 -10.53
CA ILE A 774 7.78 -7.81 -11.10
C ILE A 774 6.27 -7.66 -11.30
N ALA A 775 5.55 -7.18 -10.29
CA ALA A 775 4.10 -7.01 -10.36
C ALA A 775 3.66 -6.02 -11.46
N MET A 776 4.45 -4.98 -11.73
CA MET A 776 4.14 -3.99 -12.77
C MET A 776 4.49 -4.51 -14.16
N GLN A 777 5.69 -5.07 -14.34
CA GLN A 777 6.11 -5.65 -15.62
C GLN A 777 5.26 -6.86 -16.03
N GLY A 778 4.82 -7.64 -15.04
CA GLY A 778 3.90 -8.77 -15.19
C GLY A 778 2.46 -8.35 -15.51
N SER A 779 2.12 -7.07 -15.41
CA SER A 779 0.76 -6.56 -15.63
C SER A 779 0.69 -5.66 -16.87
N PRO A 780 0.25 -6.18 -18.04
CA PRO A 780 0.18 -5.41 -19.28
C PRO A 780 -0.62 -4.12 -19.16
N ALA A 781 -1.68 -4.11 -18.35
CA ALA A 781 -2.52 -2.93 -18.14
C ALA A 781 -1.81 -1.78 -17.40
N LEU A 782 -0.78 -2.08 -16.60
CA LEU A 782 -0.02 -1.09 -15.82
C LEU A 782 1.29 -0.68 -16.49
N ALA A 783 1.79 -1.49 -17.43
CA ALA A 783 3.06 -1.24 -18.10
C ALA A 783 3.16 0.13 -18.81
N PRO A 784 2.10 0.68 -19.47
CA PRO A 784 2.18 2.00 -20.09
C PRO A 784 2.32 3.17 -19.11
N LEU A 785 1.99 2.97 -17.84
CA LEU A 785 2.12 3.99 -16.79
C LEU A 785 3.55 4.08 -16.22
N ILE A 786 4.45 3.16 -16.61
CA ILE A 786 5.86 3.22 -16.21
C ILE A 786 6.54 4.34 -17.00
N GLY A 787 6.98 5.37 -16.29
CA GLY A 787 7.70 6.49 -16.88
C GLY A 787 9.11 6.13 -17.37
N VAL A 788 9.69 7.05 -18.15
CA VAL A 788 11.11 7.00 -18.53
C VAL A 788 11.98 7.69 -17.47
N THR A 789 13.21 7.24 -17.33
CA THR A 789 14.19 7.86 -16.44
C THR A 789 14.58 9.24 -17.00
N THR A 790 14.26 10.29 -16.25
CA THR A 790 14.76 11.64 -16.48
C THR A 790 15.40 12.16 -15.20
N LEU A 791 16.36 13.07 -15.33
CA LEU A 791 16.92 13.76 -14.17
C LEU A 791 16.10 15.02 -13.88
N LEU A 792 15.46 15.08 -12.71
CA LEU A 792 14.79 16.29 -12.25
C LEU A 792 15.79 17.20 -11.56
N VAL A 793 15.80 18.48 -11.93
CA VAL A 793 16.69 19.49 -11.33
C VAL A 793 15.92 20.77 -11.02
N HIS A 794 16.42 21.56 -10.10
CA HIS A 794 15.88 22.89 -9.87
C HIS A 794 16.18 23.81 -11.08
N PRO A 795 15.24 24.66 -11.55
CA PRO A 795 15.45 25.52 -12.73
C PRO A 795 16.76 26.32 -12.70
N ARG A 796 17.07 26.98 -11.57
CA ARG A 796 18.31 27.76 -11.40
C ARG A 796 19.59 26.96 -11.55
N ASP A 797 19.59 25.68 -11.22
CA ASP A 797 20.79 24.84 -11.33
C ASP A 797 21.02 24.45 -12.80
N LEU A 798 19.95 24.39 -13.61
CA LEU A 798 20.03 24.19 -15.06
C LEU A 798 20.38 25.50 -15.80
N ASP A 799 19.84 26.64 -15.36
CA ASP A 799 20.13 27.96 -15.94
C ASP A 799 21.63 28.28 -15.91
N HIS A 800 22.34 27.83 -14.87
CA HIS A 800 23.80 27.98 -14.76
C HIS A 800 24.57 27.29 -15.89
N LEU A 801 23.98 26.27 -16.52
CA LEU A 801 24.54 25.56 -17.67
C LEU A 801 24.10 26.17 -19.01
N GLY A 802 23.22 27.19 -18.99
CA GLY A 802 22.65 27.79 -20.20
C GLY A 802 21.68 26.87 -20.94
N LEU A 803 21.05 25.92 -20.24
CA LEU A 803 20.16 24.91 -20.82
C LEU A 803 18.70 25.15 -20.39
N SER A 804 17.76 24.62 -21.18
CA SER A 804 16.32 24.65 -20.87
C SER A 804 15.80 23.27 -20.48
N SER A 805 14.66 23.22 -19.79
CA SER A 805 13.93 21.96 -19.52
C SER A 805 13.72 21.16 -20.81
N GLY A 806 13.92 19.85 -20.75
CA GLY A 806 13.88 18.94 -21.90
C GLY A 806 15.22 18.80 -22.65
N ALA A 807 16.26 19.57 -22.29
CA ALA A 807 17.60 19.38 -22.86
C ALA A 807 18.21 18.04 -22.42
N ARG A 808 19.07 17.49 -23.27
CA ARG A 808 19.99 16.41 -22.88
C ARG A 808 21.24 17.00 -22.25
N VAL A 809 21.74 16.34 -21.21
CA VAL A 809 23.00 16.71 -20.55
C VAL A 809 23.92 15.51 -20.47
N LYS A 810 25.22 15.78 -20.44
CA LYS A 810 26.20 14.77 -20.06
C LYS A 810 26.31 14.74 -18.55
N VAL A 811 26.12 13.57 -17.96
CA VAL A 811 26.25 13.33 -16.51
C VAL A 811 27.58 12.66 -16.24
N ARG A 812 28.42 13.29 -15.41
CA ARG A 812 29.58 12.63 -14.80
C ARG A 812 29.11 11.94 -13.53
N ALA A 813 29.20 10.62 -13.52
CA ALA A 813 28.74 9.79 -12.43
C ALA A 813 29.83 8.81 -11.96
N PRO A 814 29.76 8.32 -10.71
CA PRO A 814 30.73 7.36 -10.15
C PRO A 814 30.86 6.08 -10.99
N GLY A 815 29.74 5.54 -11.49
CA GLY A 815 29.69 4.34 -12.33
C GLY A 815 29.96 4.61 -13.81
N GLY A 816 30.46 5.79 -14.17
CA GLY A 816 30.81 6.18 -15.54
C GLY A 816 29.84 7.18 -16.16
N ASP A 817 30.30 7.86 -17.20
CA ASP A 817 29.55 8.94 -17.85
C ASP A 817 28.45 8.42 -18.76
N PHE A 818 27.37 9.19 -18.86
CA PHE A 818 26.27 8.93 -19.78
C PHE A 818 25.51 10.22 -20.12
N GLU A 819 24.63 10.17 -21.10
CA GLU A 819 23.71 11.27 -21.41
C GLU A 819 22.29 10.93 -20.96
N ILE A 820 21.55 11.94 -20.50
CA ILE A 820 20.15 11.79 -20.12
C ILE A 820 19.36 13.08 -20.34
N GLY A 821 18.05 12.96 -20.56
CA GLY A 821 17.13 14.09 -20.53
C GLY A 821 16.96 14.69 -19.14
N VAL A 822 16.93 16.01 -19.06
CA VAL A 822 16.73 16.78 -17.82
C VAL A 822 15.41 17.53 -17.87
N VAL A 823 14.66 17.50 -16.77
CA VAL A 823 13.41 18.25 -16.62
C VAL A 823 13.53 19.14 -15.38
N THR A 824 13.09 20.40 -15.50
CA THR A 824 13.12 21.32 -14.37
C THR A 824 11.86 21.19 -13.51
N ASP A 825 12.03 21.17 -12.19
CA ASP A 825 10.95 21.17 -11.20
C ASP A 825 11.33 22.08 -10.02
N GLU A 826 10.50 23.08 -9.72
CA GLU A 826 10.74 24.04 -8.64
C GLU A 826 10.69 23.40 -7.25
N THR A 827 10.10 22.21 -7.13
CA THR A 827 10.04 21.46 -5.88
C THR A 827 11.32 20.65 -5.60
N VAL A 828 12.24 20.56 -6.56
CA VAL A 828 13.57 19.96 -6.36
C VAL A 828 14.46 20.96 -5.62
N LEU A 829 15.21 20.50 -4.62
CA LEU A 829 16.07 21.39 -3.83
C LEU A 829 17.30 21.85 -4.63
N ARG A 830 17.75 23.08 -4.38
CA ARG A 830 18.97 23.59 -5.02
C ARG A 830 20.22 22.83 -4.59
N GLY A 831 21.07 22.50 -5.57
CA GLY A 831 22.26 21.66 -5.38
C GLY A 831 21.92 20.17 -5.26
N THR A 832 20.70 19.77 -5.67
CA THR A 832 20.27 18.37 -5.71
C THR A 832 19.67 18.04 -7.06
N CYS A 833 19.59 16.74 -7.35
CA CYS A 833 18.88 16.21 -8.50
C CYS A 833 18.12 14.95 -8.11
N VAL A 834 17.02 14.66 -8.79
CA VAL A 834 16.17 13.50 -8.48
C VAL A 834 16.10 12.58 -9.69
N ALA A 835 16.32 11.29 -9.46
CA ALA A 835 16.08 10.23 -10.44
C ALA A 835 15.12 9.19 -9.85
N ALA A 836 14.37 8.52 -10.72
CA ALA A 836 13.47 7.44 -10.31
C ALA A 836 14.21 6.09 -10.36
N LEU A 837 14.13 5.31 -9.28
CA LEU A 837 14.56 3.92 -9.29
C LEU A 837 13.58 3.05 -10.09
N GLY A 838 14.11 2.09 -10.84
CA GLY A 838 13.29 1.08 -11.51
C GLY A 838 12.64 1.58 -12.79
N THR A 839 13.23 2.55 -13.48
CA THR A 839 12.85 3.00 -14.82
C THR A 839 14.02 2.86 -15.79
N LEU A 840 13.76 2.94 -17.10
CA LEU A 840 14.78 2.97 -18.14
C LEU A 840 14.75 4.34 -18.83
N ASP A 841 15.89 4.79 -19.35
CA ASP A 841 15.93 6.00 -20.17
C ASP A 841 15.18 5.81 -21.51
N ASP A 842 15.22 6.84 -22.35
CA ASP A 842 14.59 6.86 -23.67
C ASP A 842 15.22 5.88 -24.68
N GLU A 843 16.41 5.35 -24.38
CA GLU A 843 17.12 4.34 -25.15
C GLU A 843 16.89 2.91 -24.60
N GLY A 844 16.13 2.77 -23.51
CA GLY A 844 15.86 1.48 -22.86
C GLY A 844 17.01 0.98 -21.99
N VAL A 845 17.92 1.85 -21.57
CA VAL A 845 19.10 1.52 -20.75
C VAL A 845 18.85 1.90 -19.28
N ASN A 846 19.33 1.07 -18.36
CA ASN A 846 19.30 1.36 -16.93
C ASN A 846 20.50 2.23 -16.52
N VAL A 847 20.40 3.54 -16.76
CA VAL A 847 21.43 4.53 -16.37
C VAL A 847 21.50 4.78 -14.86
N VAL A 848 20.48 4.40 -14.08
CA VAL A 848 20.45 4.61 -12.63
C VAL A 848 21.57 3.83 -11.93
N SER A 849 21.88 2.62 -12.41
CA SER A 849 23.00 1.82 -11.88
C SER A 849 24.34 2.55 -11.92
N ARG A 850 24.55 3.40 -12.95
CA ARG A 850 25.78 4.19 -13.11
C ARG A 850 25.81 5.43 -12.23
N MET A 851 24.65 5.87 -11.75
CA MET A 851 24.52 7.09 -10.95
C MET A 851 25.03 6.92 -9.53
N ILE A 852 25.01 5.71 -8.96
CA ILE A 852 25.14 5.46 -7.52
C ILE A 852 26.58 5.14 -7.16
N ASP A 853 27.05 5.65 -6.01
CA ASP A 853 28.31 5.25 -5.38
C ASP A 853 28.04 4.48 -4.08
N PRO A 854 28.28 3.16 -4.04
CA PRO A 854 28.09 2.33 -2.85
C PRO A 854 28.95 2.77 -1.66
N ALA A 855 30.14 3.29 -1.96
CA ALA A 855 31.15 3.61 -0.95
C ALA A 855 30.96 5.00 -0.35
N SER A 856 30.09 5.82 -0.94
CA SER A 856 29.86 7.19 -0.49
C SER A 856 28.64 7.29 0.43
N ALA A 857 28.78 8.10 1.48
CA ALA A 857 27.66 8.48 2.34
C ALA A 857 26.50 9.12 1.56
N VAL A 858 26.84 9.90 0.54
CA VAL A 858 25.89 10.59 -0.35
C VAL A 858 26.45 10.60 -1.77
N THR A 859 25.63 10.25 -2.75
CA THR A 859 26.08 10.27 -4.14
C THR A 859 26.01 11.68 -4.74
N GLN A 860 27.03 12.07 -5.51
CA GLN A 860 27.12 13.36 -6.20
C GLN A 860 27.31 13.17 -7.70
N LEU A 861 26.59 13.97 -8.49
CA LEU A 861 26.64 13.98 -9.95
C LEU A 861 27.07 15.35 -10.46
N ARG A 862 27.79 15.42 -11.59
CA ARG A 862 28.06 16.70 -12.28
C ARG A 862 27.38 16.71 -13.63
N LEU A 863 26.79 17.85 -13.98
CA LEU A 863 26.13 18.05 -15.26
C LEU A 863 27.00 18.92 -16.15
N GLU A 864 27.24 18.46 -17.36
CA GLU A 864 27.96 19.18 -18.41
C GLU A 864 27.04 19.36 -19.63
N THR A 865 27.24 20.45 -20.37
CA THR A 865 26.67 20.56 -21.72
C THR A 865 27.18 19.38 -22.58
N PRO A 866 26.33 18.76 -23.41
CA PRO A 866 26.71 17.61 -24.24
C PRO A 866 28.01 17.76 -25.02
#